data_AF-A0A2Z7D7G9-F1
#
_entry.id   AF-A0A2Z7D7G9-F1
#
_cell.length_a   1.000
_cell.length_b   1.000
_cell.length_c   1.000
_cell.angle_alpha   90.00
_cell.angle_beta   90.00
_cell.angle_gamma   90.00
#
_symmetry.space_group_name_H-M   'P 1'
#
loop_
_entity.id
_entity.type
_entity.pdbx_description
1 polymer ?
#
loop_
_entity_poly.entity_id
_entity_poly.type
_entity_poly.pdbx_seq_one_letter_code
_entity_poly.pdbx_strand_id
1 'polypeptide(L)'
;MVGPTRPLFVLFGSSIVQLSFTNGGWGAILSDIYSRRADIISRGYYGWNSRRAVQVLDTVFPKDAATYPSLVVVYFGGNDSMGPHESGLGPHVPLEEYIENMRKIAIHLKSLPQQPRIIFLSCPPVNEVKLRENLSPHVSEIVRTNELCRLYSDACIELCRELNVKVVDLWTSIQKREDWLNACFTDGIHLSSEGSKVVAEEILKVLDEAEWEPSLRRDSMPIEFSEDSPYDLVAKDGKTTINLSKVCFCFRRRFQLAAAEAPEDIKALFNEYSENGVMGLDELRRFLVEVQKEENATVEDAQAVMDSLNELKNLNVFHRRSLDVASFFRYLFADINSPLNPKLGVIFSSFDWWRFVYDDEGLEFSLKRVHHAMDAPLSHYFIYTGHNSYLTGNQLSSDCSDVPIINALRNGVRVIELDIWPSATKDTVNVLHGRTLTTPVELIKCLRSIKEHAFVVSEYPVVITLEDHLTPDLQAKVAEMITQTFGDMLFSPGHEALREFPSPESLKRRVIISTKPPKEYLQAKPVEVKDSGPNKGEDSAQDGPWGKEVKSFKVNIDDDKDDDLEEDDEEYEEDPKSQQNTAPEYKRLIAIHAGKGKGGMRDWLRVDPDKVRRLSLSENELQKAVLTYGKDLVRVRNISWLILSDLQKGLAENNTQRGYGRSLWLMHGMFKANGGCGYVKKPDFLLKPGPHGEAFDPKATLPIKVTLRVTVYMGEGWYYDFKKTHFDAYSPPDFYARVGIAGVPGDAVMKKTKMLEDNWIPNWDEVFEFPLRVPELALLRIEIHEYDMSEKDDFAGQTCLPVSELRKGVCSVPFIRKREISIILLSFLCDLSLFDSEDFLSPTCYIMLFEITL
;
A
#
# COMPACT_ATOMS: atom_id res chain seq x y z
N MET A 1 -36.32 11.05 -4.55
CA MET A 1 -36.02 9.61 -4.37
C MET A 1 -35.84 8.98 -5.76
N VAL A 2 -35.06 7.91 -5.87
CA VAL A 2 -34.70 7.29 -7.15
C VAL A 2 -35.18 5.83 -7.13
N GLY A 3 -36.30 5.54 -7.78
CA GLY A 3 -36.88 4.19 -7.88
C GLY A 3 -38.29 4.04 -7.29
N PRO A 4 -38.87 2.83 -7.34
CA PRO A 4 -40.16 2.49 -6.74
C PRO A 4 -40.15 2.66 -5.21
N THR A 5 -41.29 2.98 -4.62
CA THR A 5 -41.40 3.13 -3.15
C THR A 5 -41.51 1.75 -2.49
N ARG A 6 -40.50 1.36 -1.71
CA ARG A 6 -40.54 0.16 -0.87
C ARG A 6 -41.11 0.49 0.53
N PRO A 7 -41.65 -0.52 1.26
CA PRO A 7 -41.92 -0.41 2.69
C PRO A 7 -40.71 0.12 3.48
N LEU A 8 -40.94 1.10 4.34
CA LEU A 8 -39.89 1.77 5.11
C LEU A 8 -39.88 1.25 6.56
N PHE A 9 -38.75 0.71 7.00
CA PHE A 9 -38.52 0.30 8.39
C PHE A 9 -37.63 1.33 9.08
N VAL A 10 -38.03 1.83 10.25
CA VAL A 10 -37.28 2.84 11.02
C VAL A 10 -36.82 2.24 12.33
N LEU A 11 -35.51 2.26 12.57
CA LEU A 11 -34.92 1.89 13.86
C LEU A 11 -34.75 3.19 14.66
N PHE A 12 -35.47 3.37 15.76
CA PHE A 12 -35.47 4.61 16.56
C PHE A 12 -35.01 4.32 17.99
N GLY A 13 -33.97 5.01 18.48
CA GLY A 13 -33.49 4.71 19.83
C GLY A 13 -32.22 5.42 20.25
N SER A 14 -31.63 4.90 21.32
CA SER A 14 -30.34 5.35 21.86
C SER A 14 -29.13 4.71 21.14
N SER A 15 -28.00 4.55 21.83
CA SER A 15 -26.71 4.12 21.23
C SER A 15 -26.73 2.73 20.58
N ILE A 16 -27.49 1.76 21.11
CA ILE A 16 -27.61 0.42 20.48
C ILE A 16 -28.29 0.47 19.11
N VAL A 17 -29.16 1.47 18.88
CA VAL A 17 -29.73 1.73 17.54
C VAL A 17 -28.74 2.49 16.66
N GLN A 18 -27.98 3.43 17.21
CA GLN A 18 -26.98 4.15 16.41
C GLN A 18 -25.91 3.20 15.88
N LEU A 19 -25.44 2.28 16.73
CA LEU A 19 -24.45 1.26 16.38
C LEU A 19 -25.05 0.06 15.61
N SER A 20 -26.36 0.04 15.32
CA SER A 20 -27.00 -1.10 14.63
C SER A 20 -26.47 -1.34 13.21
N PHE A 21 -25.86 -0.34 12.58
CA PHE A 21 -25.24 -0.43 11.24
C PHE A 21 -23.70 -0.51 11.28
N THR A 22 -23.08 -0.73 12.44
CA THR A 22 -21.63 -1.04 12.50
C THR A 22 -21.35 -2.45 11.96
N ASN A 23 -20.07 -2.82 11.80
CA ASN A 23 -19.68 -4.12 11.27
C ASN A 23 -20.29 -5.27 12.09
N GLY A 24 -21.06 -6.15 11.43
CA GLY A 24 -21.80 -7.23 12.08
C GLY A 24 -23.00 -6.80 12.94
N GLY A 25 -23.44 -5.54 12.84
CA GLY A 25 -24.57 -4.96 13.60
C GLY A 25 -25.95 -5.40 13.12
N TRP A 26 -26.92 -5.40 14.03
CA TRP A 26 -28.25 -6.00 13.81
C TRP A 26 -29.12 -5.28 12.78
N GLY A 27 -28.96 -3.95 12.64
CA GLY A 27 -29.63 -3.16 11.60
C GLY A 27 -29.08 -3.45 10.20
N ALA A 28 -27.77 -3.66 10.08
CA ALA A 28 -27.15 -4.13 8.84
C ALA A 28 -27.60 -5.55 8.48
N ILE A 29 -27.70 -6.46 9.46
CA ILE A 29 -28.23 -7.82 9.26
C ILE A 29 -29.67 -7.78 8.73
N LEU A 30 -30.56 -6.99 9.35
CA LEU A 30 -31.92 -6.81 8.85
C LEU A 30 -31.95 -6.20 7.44
N SER A 31 -31.08 -5.22 7.16
CA SER A 31 -31.03 -4.56 5.85
C SER A 31 -30.62 -5.48 4.71
N ASP A 32 -29.81 -6.51 4.98
CA ASP A 32 -29.48 -7.54 3.98
C ASP A 32 -30.64 -8.53 3.79
N ILE A 33 -31.25 -8.97 4.89
CA ILE A 33 -32.36 -9.94 4.87
C ILE A 33 -33.59 -9.38 4.13
N TYR A 34 -33.82 -8.07 4.23
CA TYR A 34 -34.88 -7.34 3.50
C TYR A 34 -34.39 -6.65 2.21
N SER A 35 -33.20 -6.99 1.71
CA SER A 35 -32.65 -6.45 0.45
C SER A 35 -33.65 -6.61 -0.70
N ARG A 36 -33.89 -5.50 -1.44
CA ARG A 36 -34.91 -5.36 -2.51
C ARG A 36 -36.37 -5.55 -2.06
N ARG A 37 -36.66 -5.64 -0.75
CA ARG A 37 -38.03 -5.78 -0.20
C ARG A 37 -38.46 -4.64 0.70
N ALA A 38 -37.54 -4.11 1.53
CA ALA A 38 -37.79 -2.95 2.39
C ALA A 38 -36.53 -2.08 2.48
N ASP A 39 -36.73 -0.79 2.72
CA ASP A 39 -35.64 0.13 3.03
C ASP A 39 -35.57 0.32 4.55
N ILE A 40 -34.38 0.15 5.15
CA ILE A 40 -34.19 0.26 6.60
C ILE A 40 -33.33 1.48 6.92
N ILE A 41 -33.84 2.38 7.77
CA ILE A 41 -33.11 3.60 8.19
C ILE A 41 -32.85 3.63 9.69
N SER A 42 -31.66 4.08 10.09
CA SER A 42 -31.30 4.32 11.48
C SER A 42 -31.62 5.75 11.91
N ARG A 43 -32.35 5.85 13.03
CA ARG A 43 -32.60 7.05 13.84
C ARG A 43 -32.16 6.76 15.28
N GLY A 44 -30.94 6.24 15.40
CA GLY A 44 -30.28 6.00 16.68
C GLY A 44 -29.44 7.18 17.12
N TYR A 45 -29.46 7.50 18.42
CA TYR A 45 -28.79 8.67 18.98
C TYR A 45 -28.02 8.35 20.27
N TYR A 46 -26.69 8.46 20.20
CA TYR A 46 -25.80 8.11 21.30
C TYR A 46 -26.01 9.02 22.53
N GLY A 47 -26.01 8.43 23.73
CA GLY A 47 -26.23 9.17 24.99
C GLY A 47 -27.66 9.67 25.23
N TRP A 48 -28.63 9.35 24.36
CA TRP A 48 -30.04 9.75 24.58
C TRP A 48 -30.78 8.76 25.49
N ASN A 49 -31.80 9.29 26.17
CA ASN A 49 -32.76 8.56 27.00
C ASN A 49 -34.20 8.86 26.51
N SER A 50 -35.20 8.22 27.10
CA SER A 50 -36.62 8.38 26.73
C SER A 50 -37.11 9.84 26.82
N ARG A 51 -36.61 10.62 27.79
CA ARG A 51 -36.94 12.03 27.97
C ARG A 51 -36.58 12.87 26.75
N ARG A 52 -35.39 12.64 26.15
CA ARG A 52 -34.98 13.27 24.89
C ARG A 52 -35.78 12.77 23.68
N ALA A 53 -36.15 11.50 23.67
CA ALA A 53 -36.91 10.89 22.57
C ALA A 53 -38.29 11.56 22.40
N VAL A 54 -39.01 11.76 23.51
CA VAL A 54 -40.34 12.39 23.51
C VAL A 54 -40.31 13.82 22.96
N GLN A 55 -39.23 14.57 23.22
CA GLN A 55 -39.08 15.97 22.77
C GLN A 55 -38.99 16.14 21.25
N VAL A 56 -38.67 15.08 20.49
CA VAL A 56 -38.47 15.14 19.04
C VAL A 56 -39.45 14.27 18.25
N LEU A 57 -40.48 13.71 18.88
CA LEU A 57 -41.41 12.78 18.23
C LEU A 57 -42.09 13.37 16.98
N ASP A 58 -42.59 14.60 17.06
CA ASP A 58 -43.18 15.29 15.90
C ASP A 58 -42.13 15.67 14.84
N THR A 59 -40.84 15.75 15.18
CA THR A 59 -39.75 16.04 14.22
C THR A 59 -39.25 14.80 13.50
N VAL A 60 -39.15 13.66 14.20
CA VAL A 60 -38.69 12.38 13.65
C VAL A 60 -39.84 11.64 12.95
N PHE A 61 -41.06 11.78 13.48
CA PHE A 61 -42.30 11.18 12.95
C PHE A 61 -43.41 12.24 12.83
N PRO A 62 -43.28 13.20 11.89
CA PRO A 62 -44.31 14.20 11.64
C PRO A 62 -45.62 13.58 11.12
N LYS A 63 -46.76 14.17 11.52
CA LYS A 63 -48.12 13.69 11.17
C LYS A 63 -48.57 14.10 9.76
N ASP A 64 -47.79 14.93 9.09
CA ASP A 64 -47.95 15.44 7.73
C ASP A 64 -46.83 14.95 6.79
N ALA A 65 -46.09 13.91 7.17
CA ALA A 65 -45.05 13.31 6.35
C ALA A 65 -45.57 12.83 4.98
N ALA A 66 -44.76 13.01 3.93
CA ALA A 66 -45.05 12.50 2.58
C ALA A 66 -44.96 10.97 2.48
N THR A 67 -44.36 10.30 3.45
CA THR A 67 -44.22 8.83 3.52
C THR A 67 -44.13 8.42 4.98
N TYR A 68 -44.81 7.34 5.35
CA TYR A 68 -44.85 6.82 6.72
C TYR A 68 -44.10 5.48 6.80
N PRO A 69 -43.49 5.16 7.95
CA PRO A 69 -42.92 3.84 8.17
C PRO A 69 -44.01 2.75 8.12
N SER A 70 -43.64 1.59 7.60
CA SER A 70 -44.42 0.34 7.73
C SER A 70 -44.09 -0.37 9.05
N LEU A 71 -42.85 -0.23 9.54
CA LEU A 71 -42.37 -0.75 10.82
C LEU A 71 -41.55 0.32 11.55
N VAL A 72 -41.74 0.42 12.87
CA VAL A 72 -40.83 1.16 13.76
C VAL A 72 -40.34 0.23 14.87
N VAL A 73 -39.03 0.04 14.96
CA VAL A 73 -38.37 -0.69 16.05
C VAL A 73 -37.81 0.34 17.03
N VAL A 74 -38.27 0.33 18.28
CA VAL A 74 -37.96 1.36 19.29
C VAL A 74 -37.07 0.82 20.41
N TYR A 75 -36.02 1.56 20.79
CA TYR A 75 -35.17 1.21 21.94
C TYR A 75 -34.74 2.42 22.81
N PHE A 76 -35.31 2.50 24.01
CA PHE A 76 -34.85 3.31 25.14
C PHE A 76 -35.02 2.50 26.44
N GLY A 77 -34.27 2.82 27.49
CA GLY A 77 -34.20 2.03 28.72
C GLY A 77 -32.77 1.87 29.23
N GLY A 78 -31.80 1.67 28.33
CA GLY A 78 -30.40 1.48 28.72
C GLY A 78 -29.81 2.65 29.50
N ASN A 79 -29.94 3.87 28.98
CA ASN A 79 -29.43 5.07 29.65
C ASN A 79 -30.36 5.55 30.77
N ASP A 80 -31.66 5.33 30.61
CA ASP A 80 -32.72 5.60 31.58
C ASP A 80 -32.49 4.84 32.90
N SER A 81 -32.10 3.56 32.81
CA SER A 81 -31.84 2.63 33.93
C SER A 81 -30.53 2.87 34.69
N MET A 82 -29.74 3.88 34.33
CA MET A 82 -28.59 4.27 35.14
C MET A 82 -29.05 4.83 36.49
N GLY A 83 -28.24 4.67 37.54
CA GLY A 83 -28.56 5.18 38.87
C GLY A 83 -28.57 6.72 38.94
N PRO A 84 -29.37 7.31 39.86
CA PRO A 84 -29.39 8.75 40.07
C PRO A 84 -28.06 9.23 40.67
N HIS A 85 -27.52 10.33 40.15
CA HIS A 85 -26.37 11.04 40.72
C HIS A 85 -26.85 12.13 41.69
N GLU A 86 -26.12 12.37 42.78
CA GLU A 86 -26.53 13.29 43.86
C GLU A 86 -26.80 14.73 43.39
N SER A 87 -26.10 15.18 42.33
CA SER A 87 -26.31 16.51 41.74
C SER A 87 -27.61 16.64 40.93
N GLY A 88 -28.37 15.56 40.73
CA GLY A 88 -29.55 15.53 39.86
C GLY A 88 -29.23 15.60 38.34
N LEU A 89 -27.95 15.68 37.97
CA LEU A 89 -27.49 15.64 36.59
C LEU A 89 -27.25 14.20 36.14
N GLY A 90 -27.43 13.93 34.85
CA GLY A 90 -27.09 12.64 34.24
C GLY A 90 -28.19 12.06 33.36
N PRO A 91 -27.99 10.82 32.86
CA PRO A 91 -28.90 10.17 31.93
C PRO A 91 -30.11 9.48 32.59
N HIS A 92 -30.11 9.32 33.91
CA HIS A 92 -31.19 8.67 34.66
C HIS A 92 -32.57 9.29 34.35
N VAL A 93 -33.56 8.41 34.18
CA VAL A 93 -34.98 8.76 34.08
C VAL A 93 -35.74 7.90 35.08
N PRO A 94 -36.38 8.45 36.11
CA PRO A 94 -37.13 7.67 37.10
C PRO A 94 -38.13 6.71 36.44
N LEU A 95 -38.31 5.51 37.01
CA LEU A 95 -39.03 4.41 36.36
C LEU A 95 -40.44 4.78 35.89
N GLU A 96 -41.20 5.52 36.70
CA GLU A 96 -42.54 6.02 36.34
C GLU A 96 -42.50 7.03 35.17
N GLU A 97 -41.48 7.89 35.12
CA GLU A 97 -41.27 8.82 34.00
C GLU A 97 -40.86 8.06 32.73
N TYR A 98 -40.03 7.01 32.85
CA TYR A 98 -39.66 6.14 31.74
C TYR A 98 -40.88 5.42 31.15
N ILE A 99 -41.74 4.82 32.00
CA ILE A 99 -42.99 4.16 31.57
C ILE A 99 -43.87 5.15 30.81
N GLU A 100 -44.07 6.36 31.36
CA GLU A 100 -44.91 7.38 30.72
C GLU A 100 -44.28 7.93 29.42
N ASN A 101 -42.96 8.07 29.35
CA ASN A 101 -42.27 8.48 28.13
C ASN A 101 -42.40 7.40 27.04
N MET A 102 -42.21 6.13 27.38
CA MET A 102 -42.41 5.01 26.44
C MET A 102 -43.87 4.89 25.99
N ARG A 103 -44.83 5.17 26.88
CA ARG A 103 -46.27 5.24 26.57
C ARG A 103 -46.57 6.35 25.56
N LYS A 104 -46.01 7.55 25.74
CA LYS A 104 -46.12 8.67 24.78
C LYS A 104 -45.55 8.32 23.42
N ILE A 105 -44.39 7.67 23.36
CA ILE A 105 -43.78 7.19 22.09
C ILE A 105 -44.73 6.21 21.39
N ALA A 106 -45.25 5.21 22.09
CA ALA A 106 -46.18 4.23 21.53
C ALA A 106 -47.47 4.88 21.02
N ILE A 107 -48.08 5.78 21.79
CA ILE A 107 -49.31 6.49 21.42
C ILE A 107 -49.08 7.39 20.20
N HIS A 108 -47.95 8.12 20.15
CA HIS A 108 -47.62 8.98 19.01
C HIS A 108 -47.50 8.16 17.72
N LEU A 109 -46.71 7.07 17.75
CA LEU A 109 -46.53 6.19 16.59
C LEU A 109 -47.85 5.54 16.14
N LYS A 110 -48.72 5.14 17.08
CA LYS A 110 -50.09 4.64 16.77
C LYS A 110 -51.00 5.72 16.19
N SER A 111 -50.73 7.01 16.43
CA SER A 111 -51.52 8.13 15.90
C SER A 111 -51.13 8.56 14.47
N LEU A 112 -50.11 7.95 13.87
CA LEU A 112 -49.68 8.26 12.50
C LEU A 112 -50.68 7.71 11.47
N PRO A 113 -50.95 8.43 10.35
CA PRO A 113 -51.98 8.06 9.36
C PRO A 113 -51.95 6.62 8.83
N GLN A 114 -50.77 6.02 8.64
CA GLN A 114 -50.65 4.63 8.17
C GLN A 114 -50.50 3.58 9.28
N GLN A 115 -50.54 3.98 10.56
CA GLN A 115 -50.45 3.10 11.74
C GLN A 115 -49.33 2.03 11.62
N PRO A 116 -48.05 2.45 11.66
CA PRO A 116 -46.91 1.53 11.57
C PRO A 116 -47.05 0.36 12.53
N ARG A 117 -46.49 -0.78 12.14
CA ARG A 117 -46.23 -1.86 13.09
C ARG A 117 -45.12 -1.41 14.05
N ILE A 118 -45.25 -1.76 15.33
CA ILE A 118 -44.36 -1.28 16.38
C ILE A 118 -43.79 -2.49 17.11
N ILE A 119 -42.45 -2.54 17.21
CA ILE A 119 -41.71 -3.48 18.06
C ILE A 119 -40.89 -2.66 19.03
N PHE A 120 -41.05 -2.87 20.33
CA PHE A 120 -40.15 -2.31 21.34
C PHE A 120 -39.05 -3.32 21.68
N LEU A 121 -37.84 -2.84 21.89
CA LEU A 121 -36.74 -3.62 22.45
C LEU A 121 -36.60 -3.25 23.94
N SER A 122 -36.68 -4.24 24.83
CA SER A 122 -36.52 -4.01 26.26
C SER A 122 -35.06 -3.69 26.64
N CYS A 123 -34.81 -3.29 27.89
CA CYS A 123 -33.45 -3.01 28.34
C CYS A 123 -32.61 -4.31 28.36
N PRO A 124 -31.48 -4.40 27.63
CA PRO A 124 -30.60 -5.56 27.70
C PRO A 124 -29.89 -5.63 29.07
N PRO A 125 -29.29 -6.78 29.41
CA PRO A 125 -28.39 -6.88 30.55
C PRO A 125 -27.06 -6.18 30.23
N VAL A 126 -26.16 -6.09 31.20
CA VAL A 126 -24.83 -5.47 31.05
C VAL A 126 -23.73 -6.32 31.68
N ASN A 127 -22.50 -6.20 31.18
CA ASN A 127 -21.33 -6.78 31.85
C ASN A 127 -20.76 -5.77 32.85
N GLU A 128 -21.18 -5.87 34.12
CA GLU A 128 -20.76 -5.00 35.23
C GLU A 128 -19.28 -5.09 35.59
N VAL A 129 -18.61 -6.21 35.27
CA VAL A 129 -17.16 -6.36 35.50
C VAL A 129 -16.43 -5.50 34.47
N LYS A 130 -16.71 -5.73 33.20
CA LYS A 130 -16.16 -4.99 32.05
C LYS A 130 -16.48 -3.50 32.11
N LEU A 131 -17.64 -3.12 32.67
CA LEU A 131 -17.99 -1.72 32.91
C LEU A 131 -17.10 -1.04 33.97
N ARG A 132 -16.78 -1.74 35.07
CA ARG A 132 -15.89 -1.19 36.11
C ARG A 132 -14.44 -1.07 35.64
N GLU A 133 -13.99 -2.00 34.80
CA GLU A 133 -12.67 -1.96 34.15
C GLU A 133 -12.54 -0.79 33.17
N ASN A 134 -13.65 -0.31 32.59
CA ASN A 134 -13.71 0.80 31.64
C ASN A 134 -14.04 2.17 32.29
N LEU A 135 -13.82 2.35 33.61
CA LEU A 135 -14.06 3.63 34.28
C LEU A 135 -12.92 4.63 34.08
N SER A 136 -13.25 5.87 33.70
CA SER A 136 -12.29 6.97 33.54
C SER A 136 -12.11 7.71 34.86
N PRO A 137 -10.87 8.13 35.22
CA PRO A 137 -10.63 9.01 36.38
C PRO A 137 -11.18 10.44 36.19
N HIS A 138 -11.88 10.74 35.09
CA HIS A 138 -12.44 12.06 34.78
C HIS A 138 -13.98 12.09 34.81
N VAL A 139 -14.64 10.95 35.11
CA VAL A 139 -16.10 10.83 35.21
C VAL A 139 -16.45 10.32 36.60
N SER A 140 -17.53 10.82 37.21
CA SER A 140 -18.01 10.30 38.50
C SER A 140 -18.52 8.86 38.39
N GLU A 141 -18.70 8.19 39.52
CA GLU A 141 -19.07 6.78 39.58
C GLU A 141 -20.33 6.47 38.75
N ILE A 142 -20.15 5.67 37.69
CA ILE A 142 -21.22 5.29 36.77
C ILE A 142 -22.02 4.15 37.38
N VAL A 143 -23.06 4.48 38.14
CA VAL A 143 -23.99 3.49 38.68
C VAL A 143 -24.81 2.88 37.54
N ARG A 144 -24.49 1.66 37.12
CA ARG A 144 -25.28 0.88 36.16
C ARG A 144 -25.17 -0.60 36.47
N THR A 145 -26.28 -1.20 36.90
CA THR A 145 -26.34 -2.60 37.34
C THR A 145 -27.41 -3.38 36.59
N ASN A 146 -27.24 -4.69 36.54
CA ASN A 146 -28.20 -5.64 36.01
C ASN A 146 -29.54 -5.59 36.75
N GLU A 147 -29.53 -5.35 38.07
CA GLU A 147 -30.76 -5.15 38.85
C GLU A 147 -31.59 -3.96 38.32
N LEU A 148 -30.93 -2.82 38.06
CA LEU A 148 -31.60 -1.65 37.49
C LEU A 148 -32.04 -1.91 36.04
N CYS A 149 -31.16 -2.46 35.19
CA CYS A 149 -31.52 -2.77 33.80
C CYS A 149 -32.72 -3.72 33.71
N ARG A 150 -32.83 -4.69 34.62
CA ARG A 150 -33.98 -5.60 34.71
C ARG A 150 -35.28 -4.88 35.03
N LEU A 151 -35.30 -3.98 36.02
CA LEU A 151 -36.52 -3.23 36.38
C LEU A 151 -37.11 -2.46 35.19
N TYR A 152 -36.26 -1.86 34.36
CA TYR A 152 -36.69 -1.13 33.16
C TYR A 152 -37.06 -2.06 32.00
N SER A 153 -36.44 -3.24 31.91
CA SER A 153 -36.85 -4.29 30.97
C SER A 153 -38.25 -4.79 31.29
N ASP A 154 -38.48 -5.22 32.53
CA ASP A 154 -39.75 -5.77 33.01
C ASP A 154 -40.88 -4.72 32.83
N ALA A 155 -40.63 -3.46 33.21
CA ALA A 155 -41.59 -2.35 33.01
C ALA A 155 -41.91 -2.07 31.53
N CYS A 156 -40.92 -2.13 30.62
CA CYS A 156 -41.15 -1.99 29.18
C CYS A 156 -42.02 -3.15 28.63
N ILE A 157 -41.75 -4.38 29.09
CA ILE A 157 -42.50 -5.56 28.67
C ILE A 157 -43.96 -5.49 29.15
N GLU A 158 -44.23 -5.14 30.40
CA GLU A 158 -45.61 -4.99 30.90
C GLU A 158 -46.36 -3.86 30.18
N LEU A 159 -45.72 -2.71 29.95
CA LEU A 159 -46.30 -1.61 29.18
C LEU A 159 -46.69 -2.04 27.75
N CYS A 160 -45.84 -2.83 27.09
CA CYS A 160 -46.14 -3.36 25.76
C CYS A 160 -47.33 -4.33 25.76
N ARG A 161 -47.51 -5.14 26.81
CA ARG A 161 -48.71 -5.97 26.98
C ARG A 161 -49.96 -5.10 27.17
N GLU A 162 -49.90 -4.12 28.08
CA GLU A 162 -51.00 -3.19 28.36
C GLU A 162 -51.46 -2.45 27.09
N LEU A 163 -50.50 -1.96 26.30
CA LEU A 163 -50.77 -1.21 25.08
C LEU A 163 -51.06 -2.09 23.86
N ASN A 164 -50.97 -3.43 23.95
CA ASN A 164 -50.98 -4.35 22.82
C ASN A 164 -50.00 -3.90 21.70
N VAL A 165 -48.71 -3.92 22.04
CA VAL A 165 -47.55 -3.64 21.19
C VAL A 165 -46.60 -4.82 21.28
N LYS A 166 -45.96 -5.22 20.17
CA LYS A 166 -44.98 -6.32 20.21
C LYS A 166 -43.71 -5.86 20.91
N VAL A 167 -43.09 -6.75 21.68
CA VAL A 167 -41.85 -6.48 22.42
C VAL A 167 -40.88 -7.63 22.25
N VAL A 168 -39.60 -7.32 22.10
CA VAL A 168 -38.50 -8.28 22.20
C VAL A 168 -37.90 -8.14 23.59
N ASP A 169 -37.91 -9.24 24.34
CA ASP A 169 -37.25 -9.36 25.63
C ASP A 169 -35.74 -9.59 25.42
N LEU A 170 -34.98 -8.49 25.33
CA LEU A 170 -33.52 -8.52 25.19
C LEU A 170 -32.83 -8.98 26.48
N TRP A 171 -33.42 -8.68 27.63
CA TRP A 171 -32.95 -9.13 28.94
C TRP A 171 -32.80 -10.65 28.96
N THR A 172 -33.88 -11.37 28.70
CA THR A 172 -33.89 -12.83 28.70
C THR A 172 -33.15 -13.40 27.50
N SER A 173 -33.33 -12.82 26.30
CA SER A 173 -32.82 -13.43 25.06
C SER A 173 -31.31 -13.43 24.93
N ILE A 174 -30.62 -12.38 25.42
CA ILE A 174 -29.15 -12.34 25.48
C ILE A 174 -28.62 -13.40 26.46
N GLN A 175 -29.30 -13.61 27.60
CA GLN A 175 -28.90 -14.55 28.65
C GLN A 175 -29.18 -16.03 28.33
N LYS A 176 -29.80 -16.34 27.17
CA LYS A 176 -29.96 -17.74 26.69
C LYS A 176 -28.62 -18.39 26.31
N ARG A 177 -27.59 -17.59 26.03
CA ARG A 177 -26.23 -18.02 25.69
C ARG A 177 -25.39 -18.07 26.97
N GLU A 178 -24.63 -19.15 27.20
CA GLU A 178 -23.91 -19.35 28.47
C GLU A 178 -22.81 -18.28 28.73
N ASP A 179 -22.03 -17.92 27.73
CA ASP A 179 -20.92 -16.95 27.81
C ASP A 179 -21.33 -15.51 27.38
N TRP A 180 -22.62 -15.18 27.48
CA TRP A 180 -23.21 -13.91 27.03
C TRP A 180 -22.48 -12.65 27.53
N LEU A 181 -21.97 -12.67 28.77
CA LEU A 181 -21.22 -11.56 29.39
C LEU A 181 -20.02 -11.11 28.54
N ASN A 182 -19.29 -12.06 27.98
CA ASN A 182 -18.06 -11.80 27.22
C ASN A 182 -18.34 -11.70 25.72
N ALA A 183 -19.21 -12.57 25.21
CA ALA A 183 -19.49 -12.66 23.78
C ALA A 183 -20.41 -11.56 23.26
N CYS A 184 -21.45 -11.16 24.00
CA CYS A 184 -22.49 -10.28 23.48
C CYS A 184 -22.16 -8.78 23.55
N PHE A 185 -21.09 -8.35 24.25
CA PHE A 185 -20.78 -6.94 24.46
C PHE A 185 -19.34 -6.53 24.12
N THR A 186 -19.19 -5.40 23.40
CA THR A 186 -17.89 -4.82 23.06
C THR A 186 -17.21 -4.15 24.26
N ASP A 187 -17.96 -3.35 25.03
CA ASP A 187 -17.50 -2.54 26.16
C ASP A 187 -18.25 -2.82 27.48
N GLY A 188 -19.24 -3.72 27.44
CA GLY A 188 -20.11 -4.07 28.57
C GLY A 188 -21.52 -3.47 28.50
N ILE A 189 -21.79 -2.53 27.57
CA ILE A 189 -23.12 -1.98 27.27
C ILE A 189 -23.51 -2.24 25.81
N HIS A 190 -22.60 -1.99 24.87
CA HIS A 190 -22.90 -2.02 23.44
C HIS A 190 -22.70 -3.42 22.86
N LEU A 191 -23.59 -3.78 21.93
CA LEU A 191 -23.62 -5.13 21.37
C LEU A 191 -22.41 -5.40 20.46
N SER A 192 -21.85 -6.58 20.60
CA SER A 192 -20.94 -7.17 19.61
C SER A 192 -21.71 -7.67 18.37
N SER A 193 -21.01 -8.30 17.42
CA SER A 193 -21.70 -9.02 16.35
C SER A 193 -22.52 -10.21 16.87
N GLU A 194 -22.06 -10.93 17.90
CA GLU A 194 -22.83 -12.02 18.50
C GLU A 194 -24.08 -11.50 19.23
N GLY A 195 -23.95 -10.41 20.00
CA GLY A 195 -25.12 -9.75 20.61
C GLY A 195 -26.10 -9.23 19.55
N SER A 196 -25.59 -8.71 18.44
CA SER A 196 -26.40 -8.24 17.31
C SER A 196 -27.12 -9.36 16.57
N LYS A 197 -26.53 -10.56 16.43
CA LYS A 197 -27.21 -11.75 15.87
C LYS A 197 -28.45 -12.09 16.68
N VAL A 198 -28.35 -12.12 18.02
CA VAL A 198 -29.50 -12.39 18.92
C VAL A 198 -30.62 -11.36 18.73
N VAL A 199 -30.29 -10.06 18.65
CA VAL A 199 -31.30 -9.01 18.41
C VAL A 199 -31.99 -9.19 17.06
N ALA A 200 -31.23 -9.44 15.98
CA ALA A 200 -31.81 -9.64 14.66
C ALA A 200 -32.70 -10.90 14.61
N GLU A 201 -32.26 -12.01 15.20
CA GLU A 201 -33.00 -13.28 15.23
C GLU A 201 -34.34 -13.15 16.00
N GLU A 202 -34.36 -12.48 17.16
CA GLU A 202 -35.62 -12.27 17.90
C GLU A 202 -36.54 -11.23 17.23
N ILE A 203 -36.01 -10.21 16.56
CA ILE A 203 -36.83 -9.28 15.74
C ILE A 203 -37.47 -10.03 14.55
N LEU A 204 -36.71 -10.87 13.86
CA LEU A 204 -37.22 -11.68 12.75
C LEU A 204 -38.28 -12.66 13.22
N LYS A 205 -38.08 -13.31 14.37
CA LYS A 205 -39.08 -14.16 14.99
C LYS A 205 -40.39 -13.41 15.25
N VAL A 206 -40.35 -12.19 15.79
CA VAL A 206 -41.55 -11.35 15.96
C VAL A 206 -42.20 -11.01 14.62
N LEU A 207 -41.43 -10.74 13.56
CA LEU A 207 -41.94 -10.45 12.22
C LEU A 207 -42.57 -11.68 11.54
N ASP A 208 -42.04 -12.88 11.81
CA ASP A 208 -42.56 -14.15 11.29
C ASP A 208 -43.80 -14.62 12.04
N GLU A 209 -43.86 -14.43 13.37
CA GLU A 209 -44.98 -14.82 14.23
C GLU A 209 -46.13 -13.79 14.27
N ALA A 210 -45.93 -12.57 13.75
CA ALA A 210 -46.96 -11.54 13.76
C ALA A 210 -48.01 -11.71 12.65
N GLU A 211 -49.26 -11.95 13.05
CA GLU A 211 -50.45 -11.90 12.19
C GLU A 211 -50.82 -10.44 11.84
N TRP A 212 -49.96 -9.79 11.05
CA TRP A 212 -50.16 -8.44 10.54
C TRP A 212 -50.60 -8.46 9.08
N GLU A 213 -51.56 -7.59 8.74
CA GLU A 213 -51.96 -7.33 7.35
C GLU A 213 -51.68 -5.86 6.98
N PRO A 214 -50.92 -5.58 5.89
CA PRO A 214 -50.13 -6.53 5.11
C PRO A 214 -49.01 -7.16 5.95
N SER A 215 -48.62 -8.39 5.62
CA SER A 215 -47.54 -9.09 6.31
C SER A 215 -46.19 -8.45 6.05
N LEU A 216 -45.38 -8.35 7.10
CA LEU A 216 -43.98 -7.93 7.04
C LEU A 216 -43.00 -9.11 7.08
N ARG A 217 -43.49 -10.36 7.00
CA ARG A 217 -42.66 -11.54 6.82
C ARG A 217 -41.88 -11.42 5.51
N ARG A 218 -40.55 -11.58 5.56
CA ARG A 218 -39.64 -11.47 4.40
C ARG A 218 -40.19 -12.15 3.15
N ASP A 219 -40.62 -13.41 3.27
CA ASP A 219 -41.04 -14.25 2.14
C ASP A 219 -42.42 -13.87 1.56
N SER A 220 -43.21 -13.10 2.31
CA SER A 220 -44.51 -12.58 1.89
C SER A 220 -44.43 -11.19 1.23
N MET A 221 -43.32 -10.48 1.40
CA MET A 221 -43.11 -9.15 0.79
C MET A 221 -42.63 -9.26 -0.67
N PRO A 222 -43.09 -8.38 -1.58
CA PRO A 222 -42.62 -8.37 -2.97
C PRO A 222 -41.13 -8.05 -3.06
N ILE A 223 -40.47 -8.63 -4.06
CA ILE A 223 -39.09 -8.28 -4.43
C ILE A 223 -39.15 -7.28 -5.58
N GLU A 224 -38.49 -6.15 -5.44
CA GLU A 224 -38.40 -5.15 -6.49
C GLU A 224 -37.61 -5.68 -7.70
N PHE A 225 -38.15 -5.53 -8.91
CA PHE A 225 -37.59 -5.99 -10.19
C PHE A 225 -37.35 -7.51 -10.27
N SER A 226 -38.32 -8.33 -9.85
CA SER A 226 -38.23 -9.80 -9.83
C SER A 226 -38.92 -10.51 -10.99
N GLU A 227 -39.13 -9.81 -12.10
CA GLU A 227 -39.57 -10.38 -13.37
C GLU A 227 -38.49 -11.32 -13.93
N ASP A 228 -38.89 -12.40 -14.62
CA ASP A 228 -37.93 -13.29 -15.28
C ASP A 228 -37.48 -12.70 -16.61
N SER A 229 -36.17 -12.76 -16.87
CA SER A 229 -35.53 -12.08 -17.99
C SER A 229 -34.88 -13.07 -18.97
N PRO A 230 -34.89 -12.79 -20.29
CA PRO A 230 -34.07 -13.54 -21.26
C PRO A 230 -32.56 -13.27 -21.09
N TYR A 231 -32.19 -12.28 -20.25
CA TYR A 231 -30.81 -11.98 -19.87
C TYR A 231 -30.38 -12.64 -18.56
N ASP A 232 -31.27 -13.40 -17.89
CA ASP A 232 -30.93 -14.19 -16.70
C ASP A 232 -30.09 -15.43 -17.10
N LEU A 233 -29.39 -16.02 -16.12
CA LEU A 233 -28.51 -17.17 -16.34
C LEU A 233 -29.27 -18.35 -16.97
N VAL A 234 -28.77 -18.91 -18.06
CA VAL A 234 -29.40 -20.08 -18.71
C VAL A 234 -29.25 -21.31 -17.81
N ALA A 235 -30.35 -22.03 -17.58
CA ALA A 235 -30.36 -23.26 -16.80
C ALA A 235 -29.66 -24.42 -17.53
N LYS A 236 -29.32 -25.48 -16.79
CA LYS A 236 -28.67 -26.69 -17.34
C LYS A 236 -29.46 -27.40 -18.46
N ASP A 237 -30.74 -27.08 -18.64
CA ASP A 237 -31.58 -27.61 -19.73
C ASP A 237 -31.41 -26.87 -21.08
N GLY A 238 -30.70 -25.73 -21.09
CA GLY A 238 -30.51 -24.87 -22.26
C GLY A 238 -31.79 -24.20 -22.78
N LYS A 239 -32.88 -24.19 -21.99
CA LYS A 239 -34.22 -23.78 -22.41
C LYS A 239 -34.91 -22.82 -21.45
N THR A 240 -34.57 -22.88 -20.16
CA THR A 240 -35.08 -21.98 -19.13
C THR A 240 -33.99 -21.04 -18.62
N THR A 241 -34.38 -19.92 -18.01
CA THR A 241 -33.46 -19.01 -17.31
C THR A 241 -33.69 -19.06 -15.80
N ILE A 242 -32.63 -18.81 -15.04
CA ILE A 242 -32.60 -18.86 -13.58
C ILE A 242 -32.51 -17.43 -13.06
N ASN A 243 -33.67 -16.89 -12.66
CA ASN A 243 -33.74 -15.60 -12.02
C ASN A 243 -33.15 -15.65 -10.60
N LEU A 244 -31.93 -15.13 -10.46
CA LEU A 244 -31.20 -15.11 -9.19
C LEU A 244 -31.91 -14.31 -8.09
N SER A 245 -32.86 -13.43 -8.38
CA SER A 245 -33.64 -12.76 -7.34
C SER A 245 -34.61 -13.70 -6.61
N LYS A 246 -34.98 -14.83 -7.24
CA LYS A 246 -35.85 -15.87 -6.67
C LYS A 246 -35.07 -17.00 -6.00
N VAL A 247 -33.76 -17.11 -6.28
CA VAL A 247 -32.88 -18.08 -5.63
C VAL A 247 -32.52 -17.58 -4.24
N CYS A 248 -33.15 -18.17 -3.22
CA CYS A 248 -32.81 -17.89 -1.83
C CYS A 248 -31.41 -18.41 -1.52
N PHE A 249 -30.41 -17.52 -1.47
CA PHE A 249 -29.10 -17.83 -0.91
C PHE A 249 -29.25 -18.01 0.60
N CYS A 250 -29.58 -19.24 1.03
CA CYS A 250 -29.61 -19.65 2.44
C CYS A 250 -28.21 -19.57 3.09
N PHE A 251 -27.16 -19.43 2.30
CA PHE A 251 -25.88 -18.91 2.74
C PHE A 251 -26.07 -17.48 3.27
N ARG A 252 -26.12 -17.34 4.61
CA ARG A 252 -25.94 -16.04 5.29
C ARG A 252 -24.81 -15.31 4.57
N ARG A 253 -25.07 -14.15 3.94
CA ARG A 253 -24.00 -13.23 3.58
C ARG A 253 -23.26 -12.94 4.88
N ARG A 254 -22.03 -13.47 5.02
CA ARG A 254 -21.20 -13.21 6.19
C ARG A 254 -20.86 -11.71 6.17
N PHE A 255 -21.59 -10.93 6.95
CA PHE A 255 -21.21 -9.56 7.35
C PHE A 255 -20.17 -9.56 8.47
N GLN A 256 -19.79 -10.74 8.99
CA GLN A 256 -18.37 -10.93 9.25
C GLN A 256 -17.65 -10.85 7.89
N LEU A 257 -17.15 -9.64 7.59
CA LEU A 257 -15.74 -9.54 7.25
C LEU A 257 -15.02 -10.51 8.20
N ALA A 258 -14.42 -11.56 7.63
CA ALA A 258 -13.50 -12.36 8.38
C ALA A 258 -12.29 -11.46 8.62
N ALA A 259 -12.32 -10.67 9.70
CA ALA A 259 -11.09 -10.23 10.32
C ALA A 259 -10.37 -11.52 10.69
N ALA A 260 -9.12 -11.67 10.27
CA ALA A 260 -8.37 -12.87 10.57
C ALA A 260 -8.37 -13.09 12.08
N GLU A 261 -8.67 -14.32 12.49
CA GLU A 261 -8.29 -14.75 13.83
C GLU A 261 -6.80 -15.04 13.82
N ALA A 262 -6.12 -14.75 14.93
CA ALA A 262 -4.71 -15.09 15.06
C ALA A 262 -4.48 -16.59 14.78
N PRO A 263 -3.51 -16.97 13.93
CA PRO A 263 -3.08 -18.35 13.75
C PRO A 263 -2.70 -18.99 15.09
N GLU A 264 -2.78 -20.31 15.20
CA GLU A 264 -2.49 -21.02 16.46
C GLU A 264 -1.07 -20.77 16.97
N ASP A 265 -0.08 -20.64 16.08
CA ASP A 265 1.29 -20.26 16.45
C ASP A 265 1.38 -18.85 17.05
N ILE A 266 0.57 -17.91 16.56
CA ILE A 266 0.50 -16.55 17.11
C ILE A 266 -0.26 -16.51 18.44
N LYS A 267 -1.29 -17.35 18.61
CA LYS A 267 -1.96 -17.57 19.91
C LYS A 267 -1.00 -18.21 20.92
N ALA A 268 -0.22 -19.20 20.51
CA ALA A 268 0.79 -19.85 21.35
C ALA A 268 1.89 -18.86 21.78
N LEU A 269 2.40 -18.06 20.83
CA LEU A 269 3.35 -16.97 21.10
C LEU A 269 2.78 -15.95 22.07
N PHE A 270 1.52 -15.52 21.91
CA PHE A 270 0.86 -14.63 22.87
C PHE A 270 0.77 -15.25 24.27
N ASN A 271 0.47 -16.55 24.38
CA ASN A 271 0.34 -17.27 25.65
C ASN A 271 1.68 -17.44 26.40
N GLU A 272 2.82 -17.50 25.70
CA GLU A 272 4.17 -17.53 26.33
C GLU A 272 4.55 -16.17 26.97
N TYR A 273 3.96 -15.07 26.47
CA TYR A 273 4.20 -13.70 26.91
C TYR A 273 2.94 -13.05 27.52
N SER A 274 2.02 -13.83 28.09
CA SER A 274 0.86 -13.30 28.82
C SER A 274 0.56 -14.10 30.09
N GLU A 275 -0.03 -13.42 31.07
CA GLU A 275 -0.55 -14.05 32.28
C GLU A 275 -2.08 -13.99 32.26
N ASN A 276 -2.73 -15.15 32.48
CA ASN A 276 -4.21 -15.27 32.45
C ASN A 276 -4.87 -14.74 31.15
N GLY A 277 -4.17 -14.82 30.01
CA GLY A 277 -4.64 -14.34 28.71
C GLY A 277 -4.50 -12.82 28.48
N VAL A 278 -3.69 -12.14 29.29
CA VAL A 278 -3.46 -10.70 29.25
C VAL A 278 -1.95 -10.40 29.29
N MET A 279 -1.47 -9.56 28.37
CA MET A 279 -0.07 -9.11 28.30
C MET A 279 0.03 -7.66 28.80
N GLY A 280 0.74 -7.45 29.91
CA GLY A 280 1.02 -6.12 30.47
C GLY A 280 2.28 -5.49 29.88
N LEU A 281 2.75 -4.40 30.49
CA LEU A 281 3.90 -3.63 30.00
C LEU A 281 5.23 -4.38 30.13
N ASP A 282 5.43 -5.10 31.23
CA ASP A 282 6.66 -5.87 31.46
C ASP A 282 6.73 -7.11 30.57
N GLU A 283 5.60 -7.78 30.32
CA GLU A 283 5.52 -8.92 29.40
C GLU A 283 5.65 -8.47 27.94
N LEU A 284 5.05 -7.32 27.58
CA LEU A 284 5.24 -6.72 26.25
C LEU A 284 6.69 -6.28 26.05
N ARG A 285 7.35 -5.65 27.04
CA ARG A 285 8.79 -5.34 26.97
C ARG A 285 9.61 -6.61 26.79
N ARG A 286 9.29 -7.68 27.53
CA ARG A 286 9.94 -8.99 27.38
C ARG A 286 9.77 -9.55 25.96
N PHE A 287 8.56 -9.46 25.38
CA PHE A 287 8.30 -9.83 23.99
C PHE A 287 9.12 -8.99 22.98
N LEU A 288 9.22 -7.67 23.18
CA LEU A 288 10.03 -6.79 22.32
C LEU A 288 11.53 -7.19 22.35
N VAL A 289 12.07 -7.49 23.53
CA VAL A 289 13.46 -7.92 23.70
C VAL A 289 13.69 -9.33 23.14
N GLU A 290 12.86 -10.30 23.52
CA GLU A 290 13.11 -11.73 23.26
C GLU A 290 12.66 -12.17 21.87
N VAL A 291 11.57 -11.60 21.33
CA VAL A 291 11.01 -11.98 20.01
C VAL A 291 11.37 -10.95 18.93
N GLN A 292 11.09 -9.66 19.15
CA GLN A 292 11.43 -8.60 18.19
C GLN A 292 12.93 -8.24 18.16
N LYS A 293 13.73 -8.84 19.05
CA LYS A 293 15.17 -8.60 19.22
C LYS A 293 15.54 -7.12 19.43
N GLU A 294 14.64 -6.38 20.07
CA GLU A 294 14.89 -5.01 20.49
C GLU A 294 15.63 -4.99 21.82
N GLU A 295 16.93 -5.30 21.81
CA GLU A 295 17.77 -5.48 23.01
C GLU A 295 17.74 -4.30 24.00
N ASN A 296 17.39 -3.10 23.54
CA ASN A 296 17.31 -1.87 24.34
C ASN A 296 15.86 -1.39 24.58
N ALA A 297 14.83 -2.21 24.32
CA ALA A 297 13.43 -1.82 24.50
C ALA A 297 13.11 -1.50 25.97
N THR A 298 12.59 -0.30 26.21
CA THR A 298 12.25 0.16 27.57
C THR A 298 10.77 -0.07 27.91
N VAL A 299 10.36 0.30 29.14
CA VAL A 299 8.93 0.28 29.52
C VAL A 299 8.17 1.37 28.76
N GLU A 300 8.83 2.49 28.45
CA GLU A 300 8.29 3.59 27.66
C GLU A 300 8.07 3.18 26.19
N ASP A 301 8.96 2.39 25.60
CA ASP A 301 8.73 1.78 24.27
C ASP A 301 7.46 0.89 24.29
N ALA A 302 7.32 0.02 25.30
CA ALA A 302 6.14 -0.84 25.45
C ALA A 302 4.85 -0.04 25.70
N GLN A 303 4.92 1.05 26.46
CA GLN A 303 3.79 1.96 26.69
C GLN A 303 3.37 2.67 25.40
N ALA A 304 4.33 3.18 24.60
CA ALA A 304 4.05 3.80 23.30
C ALA A 304 3.35 2.84 22.33
N VAL A 305 3.74 1.55 22.34
CA VAL A 305 3.03 0.49 21.59
C VAL A 305 1.58 0.34 22.05
N MET A 306 1.31 0.34 23.35
CA MET A 306 -0.07 0.24 23.86
C MET A 306 -0.90 1.49 23.51
N ASP A 307 -0.29 2.68 23.53
CA ASP A 307 -0.98 3.94 23.28
C ASP A 307 -1.37 4.11 21.81
N SER A 308 -0.54 3.72 20.85
CA SER A 308 -0.88 3.79 19.41
C SER A 308 -2.10 2.92 19.04
N LEU A 309 -2.32 1.81 19.76
CA LEU A 309 -3.47 0.91 19.59
C LEU A 309 -4.76 1.48 20.19
N ASN A 310 -4.66 2.55 20.98
CA ASN A 310 -5.79 3.32 21.48
C ASN A 310 -6.17 4.44 20.49
N GLU A 311 -5.20 5.07 19.82
CA GLU A 311 -5.45 6.09 18.79
C GLU A 311 -6.16 5.55 17.54
N LEU A 312 -5.85 4.32 17.12
CA LEU A 312 -6.60 3.59 16.07
C LEU A 312 -8.10 3.38 16.39
N LYS A 313 -8.55 3.73 17.61
CA LYS A 313 -9.95 3.77 18.02
C LYS A 313 -10.35 5.22 18.32
N ASN A 314 -10.71 5.96 17.27
CA ASN A 314 -11.17 7.37 17.27
C ASN A 314 -12.44 7.70 18.13
N LEU A 315 -12.77 6.90 19.16
CA LEU A 315 -13.92 7.09 20.06
C LEU A 315 -13.66 6.67 21.54
N ASN A 316 -12.44 6.36 21.99
CA ASN A 316 -12.19 5.96 23.38
C ASN A 316 -11.17 6.85 24.12
N VAL A 317 -11.64 7.58 25.14
CA VAL A 317 -10.83 8.39 26.09
C VAL A 317 -10.20 7.49 27.18
N PHE A 318 -9.79 6.29 26.83
CA PHE A 318 -9.38 5.24 27.77
C PHE A 318 -8.06 4.60 27.34
N HIS A 319 -6.98 4.88 28.09
CA HIS A 319 -5.70 4.18 27.93
C HIS A 319 -5.86 2.72 28.38
N ARG A 320 -5.80 1.77 27.44
CA ARG A 320 -5.63 0.35 27.78
C ARG A 320 -4.23 0.14 28.36
N ARG A 321 -4.13 -0.53 29.50
CA ARG A 321 -2.86 -0.88 30.18
C ARG A 321 -2.36 -2.30 29.89
N SER A 322 -3.03 -3.01 28.99
CA SER A 322 -2.70 -4.38 28.62
C SER A 322 -3.31 -4.78 27.27
N LEU A 323 -2.73 -5.81 26.65
CA LEU A 323 -3.18 -6.41 25.40
C LEU A 323 -3.90 -7.74 25.65
N ASP A 324 -5.10 -7.86 25.08
CA ASP A 324 -5.74 -9.14 24.78
C ASP A 324 -5.15 -9.72 23.47
N VAL A 325 -5.31 -11.02 23.20
CA VAL A 325 -4.77 -11.68 21.99
C VAL A 325 -5.18 -10.99 20.69
N ALA A 326 -6.39 -10.42 20.63
CA ALA A 326 -6.88 -9.69 19.46
C ALA A 326 -6.24 -8.30 19.31
N SER A 327 -5.78 -7.68 20.40
CA SER A 327 -5.06 -6.40 20.40
C SER A 327 -3.59 -6.60 20.11
N PHE A 328 -2.99 -7.67 20.64
CA PHE A 328 -1.66 -8.12 20.26
C PHE A 328 -1.59 -8.49 18.76
N PHE A 329 -2.55 -9.26 18.26
CA PHE A 329 -2.65 -9.57 16.82
C PHE A 329 -2.75 -8.29 15.97
N ARG A 330 -3.61 -7.33 16.35
CA ARG A 330 -3.68 -6.02 15.68
C ARG A 330 -2.37 -5.21 15.76
N TYR A 331 -1.60 -5.33 16.84
CA TYR A 331 -0.28 -4.73 16.95
C TYR A 331 0.72 -5.33 15.94
N LEU A 332 0.67 -6.64 15.70
CA LEU A 332 1.56 -7.27 14.72
C LEU A 332 1.38 -6.70 13.30
N PHE A 333 0.18 -6.21 12.99
CA PHE A 333 -0.20 -5.52 11.75
C PHE A 333 -0.14 -3.98 11.82
N ALA A 334 0.28 -3.39 12.94
CA ALA A 334 0.35 -1.94 13.07
C ALA A 334 1.62 -1.38 12.41
N ASP A 335 1.56 -0.17 11.86
CA ASP A 335 2.69 0.45 11.15
C ASP A 335 3.94 0.65 12.03
N ILE A 336 3.74 0.80 13.35
CA ILE A 336 4.82 0.83 14.35
C ILE A 336 5.59 -0.49 14.47
N ASN A 337 5.05 -1.59 13.95
CA ASN A 337 5.66 -2.92 13.89
C ASN A 337 6.13 -3.28 12.46
N SER A 338 6.44 -2.27 11.65
CA SER A 338 6.98 -2.40 10.29
C SER A 338 8.17 -3.37 10.19
N PRO A 339 8.30 -4.13 9.07
CA PRO A 339 9.44 -5.00 8.79
C PRO A 339 10.73 -4.23 8.53
N LEU A 340 10.63 -2.92 8.25
CA LEU A 340 11.77 -2.01 8.12
C LEU A 340 11.78 -1.08 9.33
N ASN A 341 12.94 -0.93 9.95
CA ASN A 341 13.05 -0.33 11.28
C ASN A 341 12.51 1.13 11.33
N PRO A 342 11.44 1.41 12.11
CA PRO A 342 10.87 2.75 12.19
C PRO A 342 11.78 3.76 12.92
N LYS A 343 12.67 3.30 13.82
CA LYS A 343 13.72 4.13 14.44
C LYS A 343 14.83 4.52 13.42
N LEU A 344 14.90 3.81 12.29
CA LEU A 344 15.67 4.17 11.08
C LEU A 344 14.82 4.85 9.98
N GLY A 345 13.61 5.33 10.34
CA GLY A 345 12.85 6.26 9.51
C GLY A 345 11.93 5.64 8.46
N VAL A 346 11.64 4.34 8.51
CA VAL A 346 10.72 3.72 7.52
C VAL A 346 9.33 3.53 8.12
N ILE A 347 8.49 4.57 7.96
CA ILE A 347 7.04 4.44 8.05
C ILE A 347 6.49 4.37 6.62
N PHE A 348 5.90 3.22 6.28
CA PHE A 348 4.96 3.05 5.19
C PHE A 348 3.60 2.75 5.81
N SER A 349 2.95 3.76 6.39
CA SER A 349 1.58 3.59 6.82
C SER A 349 0.66 3.57 5.60
N SER A 350 -0.37 2.74 5.66
CA SER A 350 -1.46 2.76 4.67
C SER A 350 -2.23 4.08 4.69
N PHE A 351 -2.14 4.83 5.81
CA PHE A 351 -2.97 5.99 6.11
C PHE A 351 -2.34 7.31 5.65
N ASP A 352 -1.03 7.49 5.82
CA ASP A 352 -0.31 8.70 5.39
C ASP A 352 -0.30 8.84 3.86
N TRP A 353 -0.16 7.71 3.15
CA TRP A 353 -0.27 7.68 1.68
C TRP A 353 -1.67 8.05 1.20
N TRP A 354 -2.72 7.62 1.90
CA TRP A 354 -4.10 7.95 1.54
C TRP A 354 -4.41 9.43 1.75
N ARG A 355 -3.96 10.02 2.88
CA ARG A 355 -4.10 11.47 3.11
C ARG A 355 -3.25 12.30 2.14
N PHE A 356 -2.02 11.90 1.85
CA PHE A 356 -1.14 12.61 0.90
C PHE A 356 -1.71 12.71 -0.53
N VAL A 357 -2.59 11.80 -0.93
CA VAL A 357 -3.21 11.79 -2.27
C VAL A 357 -4.53 12.59 -2.32
N TYR A 358 -5.19 12.83 -1.19
CA TYR A 358 -6.56 13.37 -1.13
C TYR A 358 -6.79 14.58 -0.20
N ASP A 359 -5.80 14.98 0.60
CA ASP A 359 -5.91 16.03 1.63
C ASP A 359 -4.87 17.15 1.33
N ASP A 360 -5.32 18.37 1.05
CA ASP A 360 -4.48 19.52 0.62
C ASP A 360 -3.94 20.35 1.80
N GLU A 361 -4.30 19.99 3.04
CA GLU A 361 -3.82 20.66 4.26
C GLU A 361 -2.51 20.04 4.77
N GLY A 362 -1.43 20.82 4.68
CA GLY A 362 -0.08 20.38 5.02
C GLY A 362 0.07 19.95 6.48
N LEU A 363 0.28 18.65 6.67
CA LEU A 363 0.73 18.04 7.93
C LEU A 363 2.25 17.94 7.98
N GLU A 364 2.81 18.16 9.17
CA GLU A 364 4.24 18.03 9.45
C GLU A 364 4.62 16.54 9.44
N PHE A 365 5.04 16.04 8.28
CA PHE A 365 5.53 14.67 8.12
C PHE A 365 6.67 14.40 9.10
N SER A 366 6.59 13.28 9.83
CA SER A 366 7.74 12.70 10.51
C SER A 366 8.77 12.32 9.44
N LEU A 367 9.74 13.21 9.21
CA LEU A 367 10.76 13.09 8.18
C LEU A 367 11.47 11.74 8.32
N LYS A 368 11.39 10.93 7.25
CA LYS A 368 12.06 9.63 7.19
C LYS A 368 13.54 9.82 7.48
N ARG A 369 13.99 9.29 8.63
CA ARG A 369 15.33 9.52 9.15
C ARG A 369 16.39 8.86 8.28
N VAL A 370 17.11 9.69 7.54
CA VAL A 370 18.34 9.32 6.84
C VAL A 370 19.40 8.91 7.86
N HIS A 371 20.01 7.75 7.69
CA HIS A 371 20.91 7.15 8.69
C HIS A 371 22.26 6.71 8.13
N HIS A 372 22.41 6.60 6.81
CA HIS A 372 23.73 6.51 6.19
C HIS A 372 24.50 7.83 6.31
N ALA A 373 25.83 7.74 6.31
CA ALA A 373 26.71 8.89 6.26
C ALA A 373 26.71 9.50 4.83
N MET A 374 26.19 10.73 4.70
CA MET A 374 25.86 11.40 3.43
C MET A 374 26.95 12.40 2.95
N ASP A 375 28.12 12.36 3.59
CA ASP A 375 29.28 13.23 3.43
C ASP A 375 30.29 12.75 2.38
N ALA A 376 30.22 11.49 1.94
CA ALA A 376 31.06 10.96 0.85
C ALA A 376 30.66 11.52 -0.54
N PRO A 377 31.53 11.45 -1.56
CA PRO A 377 31.21 11.87 -2.94
C PRO A 377 29.98 11.19 -3.55
N LEU A 378 29.25 11.86 -4.45
CA LEU A 378 28.07 11.26 -5.14
C LEU A 378 28.34 9.89 -5.77
N SER A 379 29.56 9.63 -6.26
CA SER A 379 29.96 8.32 -6.79
C SER A 379 29.90 7.19 -5.76
N HIS A 380 29.87 7.47 -4.45
CA HIS A 380 29.83 6.46 -3.39
C HIS A 380 28.42 5.95 -3.07
N TYR A 381 27.37 6.42 -3.76
CA TYR A 381 25.99 6.00 -3.55
C TYR A 381 25.43 5.31 -4.80
N PHE A 382 24.47 4.42 -4.58
CA PHE A 382 23.43 4.13 -5.54
C PHE A 382 22.40 5.27 -5.49
N ILE A 383 21.94 5.71 -6.65
CA ILE A 383 21.10 6.90 -6.79
C ILE A 383 19.87 6.52 -7.60
N TYR A 384 18.70 6.80 -7.06
CA TYR A 384 17.42 6.37 -7.62
C TYR A 384 17.17 7.13 -8.93
N THR A 385 17.14 6.40 -10.05
CA THR A 385 17.09 6.95 -11.40
C THR A 385 15.78 6.56 -12.10
N GLY A 386 15.11 7.53 -12.72
CA GLY A 386 14.00 7.30 -13.65
C GLY A 386 14.47 7.50 -15.09
N HIS A 387 14.06 6.59 -15.98
CA HIS A 387 14.34 6.64 -17.42
C HIS A 387 13.10 7.13 -18.18
N ASN A 388 13.27 7.95 -19.21
CA ASN A 388 12.19 8.61 -19.97
C ASN A 388 11.04 9.13 -19.07
N SER A 389 11.41 9.91 -18.05
CA SER A 389 10.54 10.28 -16.91
C SER A 389 9.31 11.12 -17.29
N TYR A 390 9.14 11.45 -18.57
CA TYR A 390 8.07 12.25 -19.15
C TYR A 390 6.98 11.39 -19.85
N LEU A 391 7.21 10.10 -20.11
CA LEU A 391 6.23 9.25 -20.83
C LEU A 391 5.05 8.83 -19.94
N THR A 392 3.82 8.95 -20.46
CA THR A 392 2.60 8.50 -19.75
C THR A 392 2.24 7.02 -20.01
N GLY A 393 2.91 6.37 -20.96
CA GLY A 393 2.61 5.00 -21.37
C GLY A 393 3.77 4.29 -22.07
N ASN A 394 3.56 3.83 -23.30
CA ASN A 394 4.57 3.11 -24.08
C ASN A 394 5.55 4.07 -24.81
N GLN A 395 6.75 3.60 -25.13
CA GLN A 395 7.80 4.40 -25.76
C GLN A 395 7.53 4.80 -27.23
N LEU A 396 6.57 4.17 -27.92
CA LEU A 396 6.34 4.36 -29.36
C LEU A 396 5.23 5.37 -29.68
N SER A 397 4.22 5.52 -28.83
CA SER A 397 2.97 6.23 -29.16
C SER A 397 2.19 6.83 -27.99
N SER A 398 2.75 6.86 -26.76
CA SER A 398 2.07 7.50 -25.63
C SER A 398 2.30 9.00 -25.55
N ASP A 399 1.44 9.71 -24.82
CA ASP A 399 1.59 11.14 -24.59
C ASP A 399 2.75 11.43 -23.63
N CYS A 400 3.45 12.55 -23.83
CA CYS A 400 4.40 13.07 -22.86
C CYS A 400 3.73 14.04 -21.88
N SER A 401 4.17 14.05 -20.63
CA SER A 401 3.61 14.87 -19.57
C SER A 401 4.63 15.12 -18.47
N ASP A 402 4.38 16.13 -17.64
CA ASP A 402 5.08 16.36 -16.39
C ASP A 402 4.56 15.49 -15.24
N VAL A 403 3.34 14.94 -15.33
CA VAL A 403 2.75 14.09 -14.27
C VAL A 403 3.62 12.88 -13.88
N PRO A 404 4.24 12.12 -14.80
CA PRO A 404 5.12 11.01 -14.44
C PRO A 404 6.40 11.49 -13.72
N ILE A 405 6.91 12.69 -14.06
CA ILE A 405 8.03 13.34 -13.35
C ILE A 405 7.65 13.66 -11.91
N ILE A 406 6.46 14.24 -11.70
CA ILE A 406 5.92 14.55 -10.36
C ILE A 406 5.84 13.27 -9.52
N ASN A 407 5.29 12.19 -10.09
CA ASN A 407 5.16 10.91 -9.41
C ASN A 407 6.53 10.29 -9.09
N ALA A 408 7.49 10.31 -10.02
CA ALA A 408 8.85 9.84 -9.80
C ALA A 408 9.52 10.60 -8.64
N LEU A 409 9.45 11.93 -8.63
CA LEU A 409 10.02 12.76 -7.56
C LEU A 409 9.36 12.48 -6.20
N ARG A 410 8.03 12.33 -6.15
CA ARG A 410 7.27 11.96 -4.93
C ARG A 410 7.58 10.54 -4.45
N ASN A 411 7.92 9.63 -5.34
CA ASN A 411 8.40 8.27 -5.01
C ASN A 411 9.88 8.24 -4.57
N GLY A 412 10.58 9.39 -4.57
CA GLY A 412 11.96 9.51 -4.12
C GLY A 412 13.02 9.43 -5.22
N VAL A 413 12.65 9.31 -6.50
CA VAL A 413 13.59 9.33 -7.64
C VAL A 413 14.38 10.64 -7.63
N ARG A 414 15.70 10.56 -7.86
CA ARG A 414 16.67 11.67 -7.79
C ARG A 414 17.33 12.00 -9.12
N VAL A 415 17.30 11.11 -10.10
CA VAL A 415 17.72 11.41 -11.48
C VAL A 415 16.50 11.40 -12.39
N ILE A 416 16.26 12.50 -13.08
CA ILE A 416 15.14 12.72 -14.00
C ILE A 416 15.68 12.94 -15.41
N GLU A 417 15.19 12.16 -16.36
CA GLU A 417 15.60 12.21 -17.76
C GLU A 417 14.61 12.99 -18.62
N LEU A 418 15.13 13.84 -19.50
CA LEU A 418 14.38 14.67 -20.46
C LEU A 418 15.09 14.68 -21.83
N ASP A 419 14.41 14.16 -22.84
CA ASP A 419 14.87 14.17 -24.24
C ASP A 419 14.43 15.47 -24.88
N ILE A 420 15.36 16.41 -25.12
CA ILE A 420 15.04 17.76 -25.57
C ILE A 420 15.21 17.90 -27.08
N TRP A 421 14.12 18.26 -27.76
CA TRP A 421 14.02 18.38 -29.21
C TRP A 421 13.47 19.75 -29.63
N PRO A 422 13.82 20.25 -30.84
CA PRO A 422 13.20 21.44 -31.40
C PRO A 422 11.69 21.24 -31.60
N SER A 423 10.89 22.28 -31.38
CA SER A 423 9.48 22.27 -31.77
C SER A 423 9.32 22.24 -33.30
N ALA A 424 8.10 21.95 -33.78
CA ALA A 424 7.79 21.96 -35.21
C ALA A 424 8.04 23.34 -35.88
N THR A 425 8.00 24.42 -35.11
CA THR A 425 8.34 25.80 -35.53
C THR A 425 9.82 26.15 -35.35
N LYS A 426 10.65 25.23 -34.82
CA LYS A 426 12.09 25.37 -34.52
C LYS A 426 12.48 26.57 -33.63
N ASP A 427 11.52 27.18 -32.92
CA ASP A 427 11.71 28.37 -32.08
C ASP A 427 11.56 28.10 -30.57
N THR A 428 10.96 26.97 -30.20
CA THR A 428 10.77 26.50 -28.82
C THR A 428 11.32 25.08 -28.63
N VAL A 429 11.33 24.60 -27.39
CA VAL A 429 11.92 23.30 -27.01
C VAL A 429 10.87 22.41 -26.34
N ASN A 430 10.72 21.22 -26.89
CA ASN A 430 9.81 20.19 -26.42
C ASN A 430 10.57 19.02 -25.80
N VAL A 431 9.88 18.26 -24.97
CA VAL A 431 10.30 16.95 -24.48
C VAL A 431 9.43 15.88 -25.14
N LEU A 432 10.06 14.94 -25.84
CA LEU A 432 9.43 13.77 -26.46
C LEU A 432 10.48 12.68 -26.74
N HIS A 433 10.04 11.44 -26.93
CA HIS A 433 10.93 10.36 -27.36
C HIS A 433 11.16 10.46 -28.87
N GLY A 434 12.40 10.69 -29.28
CA GLY A 434 12.79 10.95 -30.67
C GLY A 434 12.40 9.85 -31.65
N ARG A 435 12.12 10.21 -32.91
CA ARG A 435 11.75 9.28 -34.01
C ARG A 435 10.51 8.38 -33.71
N THR A 436 9.64 8.77 -32.78
CA THR A 436 8.40 8.04 -32.42
C THR A 436 7.11 8.85 -32.64
N LEU A 437 5.95 8.23 -32.37
CA LEU A 437 4.63 8.87 -32.43
C LEU A 437 4.19 9.47 -31.07
N THR A 438 5.12 9.67 -30.13
CA THR A 438 4.81 10.25 -28.82
C THR A 438 4.43 11.73 -28.94
N THR A 439 3.40 12.19 -28.21
CA THR A 439 2.99 13.60 -28.28
C THR A 439 3.85 14.45 -27.34
N PRO A 440 4.36 15.63 -27.76
CA PRO A 440 5.32 16.40 -26.99
C PRO A 440 4.74 17.18 -25.82
N VAL A 441 5.57 17.45 -24.80
CA VAL A 441 5.30 18.41 -23.72
C VAL A 441 6.34 19.53 -23.72
N GLU A 442 5.95 20.77 -23.39
CA GLU A 442 6.89 21.90 -23.34
C GLU A 442 7.93 21.73 -22.22
N LEU A 443 9.21 21.93 -22.52
CA LEU A 443 10.29 21.78 -21.54
C LEU A 443 10.08 22.63 -20.28
N ILE A 444 9.61 23.88 -20.44
CA ILE A 444 9.38 24.79 -19.31
C ILE A 444 8.32 24.25 -18.32
N LYS A 445 7.37 23.43 -18.78
CA LYS A 445 6.41 22.76 -17.91
C LYS A 445 7.12 21.74 -17.02
N CYS A 446 7.91 20.85 -17.62
CA CYS A 446 8.71 19.86 -16.90
C CYS A 446 9.65 20.51 -15.88
N LEU A 447 10.38 21.58 -16.25
CA LEU A 447 11.30 22.27 -15.35
C LEU A 447 10.59 22.90 -14.14
N ARG A 448 9.38 23.46 -14.33
CA ARG A 448 8.56 24.01 -13.23
C ARG A 448 8.09 22.91 -12.27
N SER A 449 7.58 21.81 -12.79
CA SER A 449 7.12 20.67 -11.99
C SER A 449 8.28 20.00 -11.24
N ILE A 450 9.49 19.96 -11.83
CA ILE A 450 10.72 19.57 -11.10
C ILE A 450 11.02 20.56 -9.97
N LYS A 451 11.01 21.87 -10.23
CA LYS A 451 11.28 22.89 -9.19
C LYS A 451 10.37 22.74 -7.97
N GLU A 452 9.08 22.51 -8.21
CA GLU A 452 8.06 22.40 -7.18
C GLU A 452 8.19 21.11 -6.36
N HIS A 453 8.46 19.97 -7.00
CA HIS A 453 8.44 18.67 -6.34
C HIS A 453 9.81 18.06 -6.01
N ALA A 454 10.92 18.65 -6.48
CA ALA A 454 12.27 18.11 -6.30
C ALA A 454 12.59 17.74 -4.85
N PHE A 455 12.20 18.58 -3.89
CA PHE A 455 12.61 18.46 -2.49
C PHE A 455 11.45 18.26 -1.51
N VAL A 456 10.32 17.71 -1.97
CA VAL A 456 9.14 17.44 -1.13
C VAL A 456 9.35 16.23 -0.21
N VAL A 457 10.00 15.16 -0.70
CA VAL A 457 10.18 13.90 0.04
C VAL A 457 11.65 13.58 0.39
N SER A 458 12.60 14.37 -0.10
CA SER A 458 14.03 14.21 0.15
C SER A 458 14.75 15.54 -0.06
N GLU A 459 15.59 15.95 0.88
CA GLU A 459 16.41 17.17 0.73
C GLU A 459 17.61 16.98 -0.21
N TYR A 460 17.96 15.75 -0.57
CA TYR A 460 19.15 15.46 -1.36
C TYR A 460 18.99 15.83 -2.84
N PRO A 461 20.10 16.17 -3.53
CA PRO A 461 20.08 16.77 -4.86
C PRO A 461 19.24 16.01 -5.89
N VAL A 462 18.74 16.76 -6.87
CA VAL A 462 18.11 16.19 -8.07
C VAL A 462 19.04 16.43 -9.26
N VAL A 463 19.23 15.41 -10.09
CA VAL A 463 20.02 15.49 -11.31
C VAL A 463 19.09 15.40 -12.51
N ILE A 464 19.17 16.38 -13.41
CA ILE A 464 18.44 16.38 -14.67
C ILE A 464 19.40 15.91 -15.75
N THR A 465 19.12 14.77 -16.35
CA THR A 465 19.84 14.26 -17.53
C THR A 465 19.14 14.74 -18.78
N LEU A 466 19.84 15.55 -19.58
CA LEU A 466 19.33 16.07 -20.84
C LEU A 466 19.90 15.26 -22.00
N GLU A 467 19.05 14.58 -22.76
CA GLU A 467 19.44 14.07 -24.08
C GLU A 467 19.19 15.16 -25.12
N ASP A 468 20.27 15.76 -25.61
CA ASP A 468 20.25 17.04 -26.31
C ASP A 468 20.32 16.88 -27.84
N HIS A 469 19.22 17.22 -28.50
CA HIS A 469 19.07 17.22 -29.96
C HIS A 469 18.87 18.64 -30.53
N LEU A 470 19.39 19.66 -29.84
CA LEU A 470 19.14 21.08 -30.14
C LEU A 470 20.26 21.79 -30.92
N THR A 471 19.88 22.83 -31.65
CA THR A 471 20.82 23.80 -32.24
C THR A 471 21.37 24.74 -31.16
N PRO A 472 22.53 25.39 -31.37
CA PRO A 472 23.14 26.26 -30.36
C PRO A 472 22.26 27.42 -29.87
N ASP A 473 21.42 28.00 -30.73
CA ASP A 473 20.49 29.07 -30.34
C ASP A 473 19.35 28.54 -29.45
N LEU A 474 18.93 27.29 -29.63
CA LEU A 474 17.98 26.61 -28.75
C LEU A 474 18.66 26.17 -27.43
N GLN A 475 19.92 25.71 -27.47
CA GLN A 475 20.73 25.45 -26.26
C GLN A 475 20.86 26.71 -25.39
N ALA A 476 21.08 27.88 -25.99
CA ALA A 476 21.11 29.15 -25.27
C ALA A 476 19.77 29.47 -24.58
N LYS A 477 18.63 29.23 -25.26
CA LYS A 477 17.28 29.35 -24.64
C LYS A 477 17.06 28.33 -23.52
N VAL A 478 17.55 27.10 -23.65
CA VAL A 478 17.50 26.10 -22.56
C VAL A 478 18.32 26.56 -21.36
N ALA A 479 19.52 27.13 -21.59
CA ALA A 479 20.34 27.68 -20.52
C ALA A 479 19.63 28.82 -19.77
N GLU A 480 18.97 29.72 -20.51
CA GLU A 480 18.13 30.78 -19.94
C GLU A 480 16.96 30.19 -19.12
N MET A 481 16.18 29.26 -19.68
CA MET A 481 15.03 28.64 -19.00
C MET A 481 15.43 27.90 -17.72
N ILE A 482 16.52 27.13 -17.74
CA ILE A 482 17.04 26.41 -16.57
C ILE A 482 17.50 27.41 -15.50
N THR A 483 18.25 28.44 -15.88
CA THR A 483 18.76 29.47 -14.97
C THR A 483 17.62 30.26 -14.32
N GLN A 484 16.63 30.72 -15.10
CA GLN A 484 15.46 31.45 -14.60
C GLN A 484 14.56 30.57 -13.73
N THR A 485 14.41 29.28 -14.07
CA THR A 485 13.55 28.37 -13.31
C THR A 485 14.15 28.04 -11.97
N PHE A 486 15.40 27.55 -11.92
CA PHE A 486 15.99 27.06 -10.67
C PHE A 486 16.67 28.16 -9.84
N GLY A 487 17.24 29.20 -10.46
CA GLY A 487 17.96 30.27 -9.76
C GLY A 487 19.00 29.70 -8.80
N ASP A 488 18.94 30.10 -7.52
CA ASP A 488 19.84 29.61 -6.46
C ASP A 488 19.77 28.09 -6.23
N MET A 489 18.72 27.39 -6.68
CA MET A 489 18.67 25.92 -6.60
C MET A 489 19.66 25.27 -7.58
N LEU A 490 20.09 25.96 -8.63
CA LEU A 490 20.99 25.39 -9.64
C LEU A 490 22.42 25.27 -9.12
N PHE A 491 23.01 24.08 -9.23
CA PHE A 491 24.44 23.86 -9.02
C PHE A 491 25.18 23.96 -10.36
N SER A 492 26.07 24.94 -10.45
CA SER A 492 27.05 25.09 -11.54
C SER A 492 28.44 24.83 -10.98
N PRO A 493 29.29 24.02 -11.64
CA PRO A 493 30.69 23.93 -11.27
C PRO A 493 31.37 25.28 -11.54
N GLY A 494 32.44 25.58 -10.81
CA GLY A 494 33.28 26.74 -11.09
C GLY A 494 34.12 26.56 -12.36
N HIS A 495 35.05 27.48 -12.59
CA HIS A 495 35.98 27.39 -13.74
C HIS A 495 37.04 26.27 -13.61
N GLU A 496 37.08 25.55 -12.48
CA GLU A 496 38.03 24.45 -12.23
C GLU A 496 37.35 23.08 -12.42
N ALA A 497 38.09 22.14 -13.02
CA ALA A 497 37.61 20.77 -13.20
C ALA A 497 37.49 20.05 -11.85
N LEU A 498 36.34 19.42 -11.60
CA LEU A 498 36.10 18.62 -10.40
C LEU A 498 36.93 17.34 -10.43
N ARG A 499 37.82 17.17 -9.43
CA ARG A 499 38.57 15.94 -9.17
C ARG A 499 37.69 14.84 -8.57
N GLU A 500 36.70 15.23 -7.77
CA GLU A 500 35.69 14.35 -7.19
C GLU A 500 34.32 15.04 -7.24
N PHE A 501 33.24 14.26 -7.19
CA PHE A 501 31.90 14.83 -7.06
C PHE A 501 31.70 15.33 -5.63
N PRO A 502 31.03 16.47 -5.41
CA PRO A 502 30.62 16.87 -4.07
C PRO A 502 29.67 15.83 -3.45
N SER A 503 29.46 15.91 -2.14
CA SER A 503 28.61 14.97 -1.42
C SER A 503 27.12 15.31 -1.50
N PRO A 504 26.20 14.33 -1.37
CA PRO A 504 24.76 14.60 -1.24
C PRO A 504 24.44 15.65 -0.18
N GLU A 505 25.13 15.60 0.98
CA GLU A 505 24.93 16.57 2.07
C GLU A 505 25.34 18.00 1.66
N SER A 506 26.48 18.17 0.98
CA SER A 506 26.94 19.48 0.48
C SER A 506 26.05 20.07 -0.63
N LEU A 507 25.28 19.20 -1.30
CA LEU A 507 24.41 19.52 -2.43
C LEU A 507 22.92 19.50 -2.05
N LYS A 508 22.58 19.53 -0.76
CA LYS A 508 21.19 19.61 -0.30
C LYS A 508 20.44 20.75 -0.98
N ARG A 509 19.23 20.42 -1.44
CA ARG A 509 18.29 21.27 -2.17
C ARG A 509 18.86 21.90 -3.46
N ARG A 510 19.86 21.24 -4.09
CA ARG A 510 20.42 21.63 -5.39
C ARG A 510 19.95 20.76 -6.55
N VAL A 511 19.80 21.40 -7.71
CA VAL A 511 19.51 20.79 -9.01
C VAL A 511 20.79 20.81 -9.85
N ILE A 512 21.12 19.68 -10.48
CA ILE A 512 22.39 19.45 -11.17
C ILE A 512 22.10 19.07 -12.63
N ILE A 513 22.75 19.70 -13.60
CA ILE A 513 22.56 19.35 -15.02
C ILE A 513 23.65 18.37 -15.50
N SER A 514 23.23 17.32 -16.19
CA SER A 514 24.08 16.26 -16.74
C SER A 514 23.81 16.05 -18.23
N THR A 515 24.75 16.37 -19.11
CA THR A 515 24.58 16.15 -20.57
C THR A 515 25.93 16.03 -21.31
N LYS A 516 25.89 15.72 -22.61
CA LYS A 516 27.06 15.69 -23.50
C LYS A 516 27.52 17.15 -23.74
N PRO A 517 28.81 17.49 -23.57
CA PRO A 517 29.31 18.83 -23.92
C PRO A 517 29.14 19.13 -25.42
N PRO A 518 28.81 20.38 -25.83
CA PRO A 518 28.74 20.75 -27.24
C PRO A 518 30.04 20.46 -28.02
N LYS A 519 29.93 19.97 -29.26
CA LYS A 519 31.07 19.66 -30.14
C LYS A 519 31.83 20.95 -30.53
N GLU A 520 33.08 21.08 -30.12
CA GLU A 520 34.00 22.13 -30.63
C GLU A 520 34.69 21.65 -31.92
N TYR A 521 34.35 22.24 -33.06
CA TYR A 521 34.98 21.90 -34.35
C TYR A 521 36.27 22.69 -34.60
N LEU A 522 37.39 21.96 -34.68
CA LEU A 522 38.64 22.42 -35.30
C LEU A 522 38.62 22.10 -36.80
N GLN A 523 39.00 23.06 -37.65
CA GLN A 523 38.86 22.99 -39.11
C GLN A 523 39.78 21.94 -39.77
N ALA A 524 39.23 21.09 -40.65
CA ALA A 524 39.98 20.34 -41.66
C ALA A 524 39.10 20.06 -42.92
N LYS A 525 39.74 19.65 -44.03
CA LYS A 525 39.20 19.69 -45.41
C LYS A 525 38.48 18.38 -45.85
N PRO A 526 37.66 18.41 -46.94
CA PRO A 526 36.65 17.38 -47.23
C PRO A 526 37.00 16.36 -48.34
N VAL A 527 35.99 15.52 -48.64
CA VAL A 527 35.70 14.70 -49.86
C VAL A 527 36.19 13.23 -49.88
N GLU A 528 35.28 12.25 -49.81
CA GLU A 528 34.76 11.45 -50.95
C GLU A 528 33.59 10.52 -50.54
N VAL A 529 32.64 10.28 -51.46
CA VAL A 529 31.37 9.55 -51.23
C VAL A 529 31.28 8.33 -52.16
N LYS A 530 30.75 7.19 -51.67
CA LYS A 530 30.24 6.09 -52.54
C LYS A 530 29.03 5.33 -51.96
N ASP A 531 27.88 5.68 -52.53
CA ASP A 531 26.82 4.84 -53.15
C ASP A 531 26.29 3.53 -52.50
N SER A 532 25.04 3.21 -52.85
CA SER A 532 24.12 2.31 -52.13
C SER A 532 23.69 1.06 -52.93
N GLY A 533 23.15 0.03 -52.25
CA GLY A 533 22.53 -1.15 -52.90
C GLY A 533 21.87 -2.16 -51.94
N PRO A 534 20.85 -2.96 -52.35
CA PRO A 534 19.69 -3.17 -51.48
C PRO A 534 19.23 -4.62 -51.18
N ASN A 535 18.47 -4.76 -50.07
CA ASN A 535 17.37 -5.69 -49.73
C ASN A 535 17.42 -7.19 -50.07
N LYS A 536 17.08 -8.04 -49.07
CA LYS A 536 16.03 -9.09 -49.17
C LYS A 536 15.76 -9.88 -47.87
N GLY A 537 14.49 -10.21 -47.63
CA GLY A 537 14.08 -11.52 -47.10
C GLY A 537 13.38 -11.54 -45.73
N GLU A 538 12.05 -11.52 -45.73
CA GLU A 538 11.23 -12.01 -44.61
C GLU A 538 11.24 -13.55 -44.58
N ASP A 539 11.11 -14.17 -43.40
CA ASP A 539 10.23 -15.33 -43.25
C ASP A 539 9.82 -15.57 -41.78
N SER A 540 8.69 -16.26 -41.59
CA SER A 540 7.86 -16.21 -40.36
C SER A 540 7.95 -17.43 -39.42
N ALA A 541 7.80 -17.21 -38.10
CA ALA A 541 7.35 -18.23 -37.14
C ALA A 541 6.68 -17.58 -35.90
N GLN A 542 5.71 -18.27 -35.30
CA GLN A 542 4.90 -17.82 -34.16
C GLN A 542 5.55 -18.20 -32.81
N ASP A 543 5.38 -17.39 -31.76
CA ASP A 543 5.52 -17.85 -30.38
C ASP A 543 4.67 -17.02 -29.38
N GLY A 544 4.26 -17.64 -28.26
CA GLY A 544 3.23 -17.12 -27.34
C GLY A 544 3.73 -16.27 -26.15
N PRO A 545 2.83 -15.56 -25.45
CA PRO A 545 3.20 -14.49 -24.51
C PRO A 545 3.47 -14.98 -23.09
N TRP A 546 4.52 -15.79 -22.84
CA TRP A 546 5.14 -15.79 -21.51
C TRP A 546 6.62 -16.20 -21.50
N GLY A 547 7.47 -15.34 -20.92
CA GLY A 547 8.90 -15.55 -20.85
C GLY A 547 9.31 -16.78 -20.02
N LYS A 548 10.17 -17.63 -20.61
CA LYS A 548 10.78 -18.78 -19.94
C LYS A 548 11.72 -18.33 -18.82
N GLU A 549 11.78 -19.12 -17.74
CA GLU A 549 12.83 -18.95 -16.72
C GLU A 549 14.23 -19.19 -17.32
N VAL A 550 15.19 -18.36 -16.92
CA VAL A 550 16.57 -18.40 -17.45
C VAL A 550 17.27 -19.67 -16.99
N LYS A 551 17.33 -20.68 -17.87
CA LYS A 551 18.25 -21.81 -17.70
C LYS A 551 19.66 -21.38 -18.06
N SER A 552 20.63 -21.88 -17.31
CA SER A 552 22.05 -21.62 -17.51
C SER A 552 22.53 -22.13 -18.87
N PHE A 553 22.73 -21.21 -19.82
CA PHE A 553 23.35 -21.53 -21.11
C PHE A 553 24.86 -21.64 -20.96
N LYS A 554 25.41 -22.83 -21.26
CA LYS A 554 26.83 -22.99 -21.56
C LYS A 554 27.10 -22.34 -22.92
N VAL A 555 27.98 -21.35 -22.95
CA VAL A 555 28.53 -20.81 -24.20
C VAL A 555 29.87 -21.50 -24.44
N ASN A 556 30.02 -22.15 -25.60
CA ASN A 556 31.33 -22.60 -26.08
C ASN A 556 32.15 -21.37 -26.48
N ILE A 557 33.43 -21.37 -26.14
CA ILE A 557 34.40 -20.37 -26.59
C ILE A 557 34.88 -20.81 -27.97
N ASP A 558 34.64 -19.99 -28.99
CA ASP A 558 35.33 -20.01 -30.28
C ASP A 558 35.40 -18.56 -30.82
N ASP A 559 36.39 -18.28 -31.67
CA ASP A 559 37.08 -16.98 -31.74
C ASP A 559 36.41 -15.83 -32.54
N ASP A 560 36.81 -14.61 -32.15
CA ASP A 560 36.86 -13.34 -32.88
C ASP A 560 36.21 -13.26 -34.28
N LYS A 561 35.01 -12.66 -34.33
CA LYS A 561 34.62 -11.70 -35.38
C LYS A 561 33.78 -10.57 -34.78
N ASP A 562 34.21 -9.34 -34.98
CA ASP A 562 33.42 -8.15 -34.69
C ASP A 562 32.32 -7.98 -35.75
N ASP A 563 31.08 -8.30 -35.38
CA ASP A 563 29.88 -7.79 -36.05
C ASP A 563 29.32 -6.64 -35.17
N ASP A 564 30.00 -5.49 -35.21
CA ASP A 564 29.47 -4.24 -34.65
C ASP A 564 28.32 -3.77 -35.55
N LEU A 565 27.09 -3.91 -35.06
CA LEU A 565 25.94 -3.19 -35.62
C LEU A 565 26.06 -1.72 -35.21
N GLU A 566 26.48 -0.88 -36.14
CA GLU A 566 26.50 0.58 -35.97
C GLU A 566 25.07 1.07 -35.65
N GLU A 567 24.90 1.80 -34.54
CA GLU A 567 23.69 2.59 -34.33
C GLU A 567 23.74 3.79 -35.29
N ASP A 568 22.76 3.91 -36.19
CA ASP A 568 22.65 5.01 -37.16
C ASP A 568 22.47 6.37 -36.45
N ASP A 569 23.60 7.02 -36.17
CA ASP A 569 23.75 8.47 -35.97
C ASP A 569 23.39 9.19 -37.30
N GLU A 570 22.11 9.16 -37.72
CA GLU A 570 21.69 9.87 -38.95
C GLU A 570 22.02 11.36 -38.83
N GLU A 571 22.99 11.80 -39.64
CA GLU A 571 23.51 13.15 -39.64
C GLU A 571 22.57 14.10 -40.41
N TYR A 572 21.81 14.93 -39.70
CA TYR A 572 21.07 16.02 -40.33
C TYR A 572 22.06 17.08 -40.87
N GLU A 573 22.23 17.17 -42.19
CA GLU A 573 22.96 18.29 -42.80
C GLU A 573 22.25 19.64 -42.51
N GLU A 574 22.91 20.53 -41.76
CA GLU A 574 22.50 21.94 -41.61
C GLU A 574 23.49 22.93 -42.28
N ASP A 575 22.96 24.09 -42.67
CA ASP A 575 23.55 25.10 -43.56
C ASP A 575 24.99 25.54 -43.17
N PRO A 576 25.98 25.55 -44.11
CA PRO A 576 27.38 25.95 -43.87
C PRO A 576 27.67 27.38 -43.38
N LYS A 577 26.70 28.11 -42.83
CA LYS A 577 26.82 29.52 -42.39
C LYS A 577 26.83 29.75 -40.87
N SER A 578 26.63 28.72 -40.05
CA SER A 578 26.58 28.84 -38.58
C SER A 578 27.96 28.86 -37.87
N GLN A 579 29.03 29.29 -38.54
CA GLN A 579 30.36 29.40 -37.94
C GLN A 579 30.52 30.62 -37.01
N GLN A 580 29.98 30.56 -35.78
CA GLN A 580 30.63 31.15 -34.57
C GLN A 580 29.96 30.85 -33.21
N ASN A 581 28.69 30.46 -33.17
CA ASN A 581 27.97 30.29 -31.89
C ASN A 581 28.11 28.88 -31.31
N THR A 582 29.13 28.66 -30.49
CA THR A 582 28.94 27.76 -29.33
C THR A 582 28.03 28.48 -28.32
N ALA A 583 27.24 27.76 -27.53
CA ALA A 583 26.45 28.33 -26.43
C ALA A 583 27.23 28.23 -25.10
N PRO A 584 28.09 29.22 -24.74
CA PRO A 584 28.94 29.11 -23.56
C PRO A 584 28.13 29.12 -22.26
N GLU A 585 26.94 29.74 -22.23
CA GLU A 585 26.00 29.71 -21.10
C GLU A 585 25.56 28.28 -20.83
N TYR A 586 25.11 27.56 -21.86
CA TYR A 586 24.68 26.16 -21.75
C TYR A 586 25.83 25.26 -21.28
N LYS A 587 27.02 25.42 -21.86
CA LYS A 587 28.23 24.68 -21.45
C LYS A 587 28.61 24.91 -19.99
N ARG A 588 28.36 26.11 -19.43
CA ARG A 588 28.62 26.41 -18.00
C ARG A 588 27.64 25.75 -17.05
N LEU A 589 26.42 25.41 -17.49
CA LEU A 589 25.46 24.71 -16.63
C LEU A 589 25.79 23.22 -16.42
N ILE A 590 26.61 22.63 -17.30
CA ILE A 590 26.91 21.20 -17.27
C ILE A 590 27.83 20.87 -16.09
N ALA A 591 27.22 20.47 -14.96
CA ALA A 591 27.93 20.00 -13.79
C ALA A 591 28.51 18.59 -13.95
N ILE A 592 27.87 17.76 -14.79
CA ILE A 592 28.25 16.37 -14.99
C ILE A 592 28.36 16.10 -16.50
N HIS A 593 29.60 15.96 -16.97
CA HIS A 593 29.87 15.72 -18.39
C HIS A 593 29.62 14.26 -18.74
N ALA A 594 28.65 14.02 -19.64
CA ALA A 594 28.38 12.68 -20.19
C ALA A 594 29.24 12.42 -21.44
N GLY A 595 29.83 11.23 -21.55
CA GLY A 595 30.49 10.82 -22.79
C GLY A 595 31.27 9.51 -22.74
N LYS A 596 31.14 8.73 -23.83
CA LYS A 596 32.07 7.64 -24.17
C LYS A 596 33.35 8.26 -24.76
N GLY A 597 34.51 7.65 -24.47
CA GLY A 597 35.79 8.08 -25.07
C GLY A 597 35.95 7.50 -26.47
N LYS A 598 36.93 7.99 -27.24
CA LYS A 598 37.39 7.25 -28.43
C LYS A 598 38.10 5.96 -27.97
N GLY A 599 37.87 4.86 -28.68
CA GLY A 599 38.34 3.52 -28.30
C GLY A 599 37.19 2.61 -27.88
N GLY A 600 37.51 1.41 -27.39
CA GLY A 600 36.52 0.40 -27.02
C GLY A 600 36.20 0.40 -25.51
N MET A 601 35.46 -0.62 -25.07
CA MET A 601 35.02 -0.80 -23.67
C MET A 601 36.16 -0.61 -22.64
N ARG A 602 37.37 -1.10 -22.95
CA ARG A 602 38.54 -0.98 -22.08
C ARG A 602 39.02 0.47 -21.88
N ASP A 603 38.87 1.31 -22.90
CA ASP A 603 39.21 2.74 -22.85
C ASP A 603 38.10 3.55 -22.16
N TRP A 604 36.84 3.14 -22.35
CA TRP A 604 35.69 3.69 -21.64
C TRP A 604 35.77 3.41 -20.12
N LEU A 605 36.29 2.24 -19.74
CA LEU A 605 36.53 1.86 -18.34
C LEU A 605 37.92 2.30 -17.80
N ARG A 606 38.64 3.15 -18.52
CA ARG A 606 39.85 3.79 -17.99
C ARG A 606 39.46 4.93 -17.03
N VAL A 607 40.18 5.03 -15.91
CA VAL A 607 39.96 6.10 -14.93
C VAL A 607 40.97 7.22 -15.15
N ASP A 608 40.48 8.46 -15.21
CA ASP A 608 41.28 9.68 -15.12
C ASP A 608 41.18 10.17 -13.65
N PRO A 609 42.28 10.20 -12.87
CA PRO A 609 42.23 10.58 -11.45
C PRO A 609 42.01 12.08 -11.23
N ASP A 610 42.18 12.91 -12.25
CA ASP A 610 42.02 14.37 -12.15
C ASP A 610 40.68 14.87 -12.70
N LYS A 611 39.80 13.97 -13.20
CA LYS A 611 38.51 14.33 -13.79
C LYS A 611 37.40 13.31 -13.50
N VAL A 612 36.31 13.80 -12.93
CA VAL A 612 35.05 13.06 -12.92
C VAL A 612 34.35 13.09 -14.28
N ARG A 613 33.71 11.98 -14.67
CA ARG A 613 32.83 11.89 -15.84
C ARG A 613 31.58 11.05 -15.56
N ARG A 614 30.54 11.22 -16.38
CA ARG A 614 29.44 10.27 -16.50
C ARG A 614 29.64 9.35 -17.70
N LEU A 615 29.64 8.04 -17.46
CA LEU A 615 29.58 7.03 -18.52
C LEU A 615 28.15 6.47 -18.57
N SER A 616 27.58 6.47 -19.77
CA SER A 616 26.32 5.80 -20.11
C SER A 616 26.63 4.55 -20.92
N LEU A 617 26.03 3.42 -20.54
CA LEU A 617 26.15 2.12 -21.20
C LEU A 617 24.76 1.51 -21.35
N SER A 618 24.51 0.87 -22.49
CA SER A 618 23.31 0.06 -22.70
C SER A 618 23.31 -1.23 -21.87
N GLU A 619 22.16 -1.92 -21.79
CA GLU A 619 22.04 -3.17 -21.03
C GLU A 619 23.03 -4.24 -21.55
N ASN A 620 23.11 -4.42 -22.87
CA ASN A 620 24.05 -5.34 -23.52
C ASN A 620 25.52 -4.93 -23.31
N GLU A 621 25.82 -3.63 -23.40
CA GLU A 621 27.16 -3.10 -23.12
C GLU A 621 27.57 -3.32 -21.67
N LEU A 622 26.66 -3.08 -20.72
CA LEU A 622 26.87 -3.34 -19.30
C LEU A 622 27.09 -4.84 -19.05
N GLN A 623 26.28 -5.72 -19.66
CA GLN A 623 26.44 -7.16 -19.52
C GLN A 623 27.81 -7.61 -20.03
N LYS A 624 28.22 -7.16 -21.23
CA LYS A 624 29.57 -7.40 -21.78
C LYS A 624 30.66 -6.84 -20.86
N ALA A 625 30.44 -5.66 -20.26
CA ALA A 625 31.37 -5.04 -19.30
C ALA A 625 31.49 -5.81 -17.96
N VAL A 626 30.38 -6.28 -17.37
CA VAL A 626 30.39 -7.08 -16.14
C VAL A 626 31.05 -8.44 -16.37
N LEU A 627 30.71 -9.10 -17.48
CA LEU A 627 31.25 -10.41 -17.84
C LEU A 627 32.74 -10.36 -18.20
N THR A 628 33.24 -9.28 -18.81
CA THR A 628 34.62 -9.23 -19.34
C THR A 628 35.56 -8.36 -18.49
N TYR A 629 35.05 -7.27 -17.90
CA TYR A 629 35.83 -6.19 -17.28
C TYR A 629 35.37 -5.85 -15.85
N GLY A 630 34.73 -6.79 -15.13
CA GLY A 630 34.11 -6.53 -13.82
C GLY A 630 34.98 -5.82 -12.77
N LYS A 631 36.28 -6.18 -12.67
CA LYS A 631 37.26 -5.48 -11.81
C LYS A 631 37.41 -3.99 -12.16
N ASP A 632 37.50 -3.70 -13.46
CA ASP A 632 37.66 -2.34 -13.96
C ASP A 632 36.37 -1.53 -13.78
N LEU A 633 35.20 -2.15 -13.97
CA LEU A 633 33.89 -1.53 -13.76
C LEU A 633 33.68 -1.07 -12.30
N VAL A 634 34.07 -1.88 -11.31
CA VAL A 634 34.02 -1.48 -9.89
C VAL A 634 34.98 -0.31 -9.61
N ARG A 635 36.22 -0.38 -10.12
CA ARG A 635 37.21 0.71 -9.96
C ARG A 635 36.72 2.03 -10.56
N VAL A 636 36.07 1.99 -11.72
CA VAL A 636 35.46 3.18 -12.37
C VAL A 636 34.34 3.75 -11.53
N ARG A 637 33.47 2.91 -10.96
CA ARG A 637 32.30 3.31 -10.17
C ARG A 637 32.60 4.08 -8.88
N ASN A 638 33.85 4.13 -8.44
CA ASN A 638 34.27 4.92 -7.27
C ASN A 638 34.67 6.35 -7.64
N ILE A 639 35.17 6.57 -8.87
CA ILE A 639 35.76 7.86 -9.31
C ILE A 639 34.90 8.54 -10.39
N SER A 640 34.12 7.79 -11.16
CA SER A 640 33.20 8.28 -12.18
C SER A 640 31.78 7.77 -11.93
N TRP A 641 30.77 8.58 -12.25
CA TRP A 641 29.38 8.19 -12.06
C TRP A 641 28.92 7.40 -13.28
N LEU A 642 28.69 6.10 -13.10
CA LEU A 642 28.07 5.26 -14.12
C LEU A 642 26.54 5.39 -14.01
N ILE A 643 25.86 5.90 -15.04
CA ILE A 643 24.39 5.85 -15.17
C ILE A 643 24.06 4.84 -16.27
N LEU A 644 23.15 3.91 -15.98
CA LEU A 644 22.72 2.89 -16.94
C LEU A 644 21.66 3.52 -17.84
N SER A 645 21.86 3.54 -19.15
CA SER A 645 20.98 4.26 -20.07
C SER A 645 19.80 3.44 -20.56
N ASP A 646 19.89 2.11 -20.65
CA ASP A 646 18.93 1.32 -21.46
C ASP A 646 18.22 0.18 -20.72
N LEU A 647 18.21 0.19 -19.39
CA LEU A 647 17.71 -0.92 -18.56
C LEU A 647 16.18 -1.12 -18.57
N GLN A 648 15.50 -0.53 -19.55
CA GLN A 648 14.08 -0.74 -19.86
C GLN A 648 13.79 -1.02 -21.34
N LYS A 649 14.78 -0.99 -22.25
CA LYS A 649 14.53 -1.29 -23.67
C LYS A 649 14.17 -2.77 -23.90
N GLY A 650 14.78 -3.70 -23.16
CA GLY A 650 14.61 -5.15 -23.31
C GLY A 650 13.21 -5.73 -22.99
N LEU A 651 12.22 -4.90 -22.63
CA LEU A 651 10.85 -5.34 -22.30
C LEU A 651 9.76 -4.72 -23.19
N ALA A 652 10.12 -3.98 -24.25
CA ALA A 652 9.16 -3.32 -25.13
C ALA A 652 8.65 -4.20 -26.30
N GLU A 653 9.35 -5.28 -26.66
CA GLU A 653 9.02 -6.07 -27.86
C GLU A 653 7.90 -7.12 -27.68
N ASN A 654 7.49 -7.42 -26.44
CA ASN A 654 6.41 -8.37 -26.17
C ASN A 654 5.12 -7.66 -25.73
N ASN A 655 4.07 -7.79 -26.55
CA ASN A 655 2.75 -7.14 -26.46
C ASN A 655 2.01 -7.30 -25.12
N THR A 656 2.48 -6.63 -24.06
CA THR A 656 1.77 -6.43 -22.80
C THR A 656 2.00 -5.02 -22.27
N GLN A 657 0.95 -4.41 -21.72
CA GLN A 657 0.96 -2.99 -21.40
C GLN A 657 1.93 -2.64 -20.26
N ARG A 658 2.87 -1.74 -20.57
CA ARG A 658 3.71 -0.93 -19.66
C ARG A 658 4.86 -1.67 -18.96
N GLY A 659 6.00 -0.98 -18.83
CA GLY A 659 7.25 -1.46 -18.21
C GLY A 659 7.24 -1.61 -16.68
N TYR A 660 6.20 -2.20 -16.10
CA TYR A 660 6.14 -2.57 -14.67
C TYR A 660 6.74 -3.97 -14.46
N GLY A 661 7.97 -4.17 -14.96
CA GLY A 661 8.71 -5.41 -14.84
C GLY A 661 9.20 -5.67 -13.42
N ARG A 662 9.71 -6.90 -13.18
CA ARG A 662 10.35 -7.29 -11.90
C ARG A 662 11.46 -6.33 -11.48
N SER A 663 12.14 -5.72 -12.45
CA SER A 663 13.22 -4.77 -12.23
C SER A 663 12.79 -3.52 -11.47
N LEU A 664 11.66 -2.94 -11.89
CA LEU A 664 11.08 -1.80 -11.19
C LEU A 664 10.80 -2.13 -9.72
N TRP A 665 10.36 -3.37 -9.41
CA TRP A 665 10.09 -3.81 -8.04
C TRP A 665 11.37 -3.92 -7.21
N LEU A 666 12.46 -4.42 -7.81
CA LEU A 666 13.75 -4.58 -7.14
C LEU A 666 14.42 -3.22 -6.88
N MET A 667 14.41 -2.32 -7.88
CA MET A 667 14.79 -0.91 -7.70
C MET A 667 13.96 -0.24 -6.59
N HIS A 668 12.63 -0.36 -6.61
CA HIS A 668 11.77 0.28 -5.61
C HIS A 668 11.98 -0.32 -4.22
N GLY A 669 12.27 -1.63 -4.12
CA GLY A 669 12.65 -2.30 -2.88
C GLY A 669 13.99 -1.80 -2.34
N MET A 670 15.02 -1.74 -3.18
CA MET A 670 16.35 -1.23 -2.80
C MET A 670 16.28 0.19 -2.26
N PHE A 671 15.54 1.08 -2.93
CA PHE A 671 15.38 2.47 -2.52
C PHE A 671 14.34 2.70 -1.41
N LYS A 672 13.85 1.65 -0.73
CA LYS A 672 13.25 1.79 0.62
C LYS A 672 14.31 2.00 1.71
N ALA A 673 15.56 1.59 1.46
CA ALA A 673 16.68 1.79 2.38
C ALA A 673 16.99 3.28 2.64
N ASN A 674 17.74 3.57 3.70
CA ASN A 674 18.16 4.92 4.09
C ASN A 674 17.03 5.95 4.22
N GLY A 675 15.90 5.55 4.82
CA GLY A 675 14.71 6.41 4.93
C GLY A 675 14.07 6.74 3.57
N GLY A 676 14.35 5.99 2.51
CA GLY A 676 13.77 6.22 1.18
C GLY A 676 14.19 7.54 0.51
N CYS A 677 15.33 8.12 0.92
CA CYS A 677 15.75 9.45 0.45
C CYS A 677 16.29 9.49 -0.99
N GLY A 678 16.25 8.35 -1.71
CA GLY A 678 16.73 8.20 -3.09
C GLY A 678 18.25 8.05 -3.25
N TYR A 679 18.99 7.98 -2.14
CA TYR A 679 20.44 7.76 -2.10
C TYR A 679 20.77 6.66 -1.10
N VAL A 680 21.43 5.59 -1.56
CA VAL A 680 21.83 4.44 -0.72
C VAL A 680 23.34 4.29 -0.79
N LYS A 681 24.05 4.38 0.33
CA LYS A 681 25.52 4.29 0.33
C LYS A 681 25.95 2.89 -0.09
N LYS A 682 26.93 2.82 -1.01
CA LYS A 682 27.50 1.54 -1.44
C LYS A 682 28.22 0.86 -0.27
N PRO A 683 28.17 -0.49 -0.17
CA PRO A 683 28.96 -1.21 0.83
C PRO A 683 30.45 -0.90 0.74
N ASP A 684 31.12 -0.87 1.89
CA ASP A 684 32.52 -0.45 2.02
C ASP A 684 33.49 -1.22 1.11
N PHE A 685 33.19 -2.50 0.82
CA PHE A 685 34.00 -3.37 -0.04
C PHE A 685 33.85 -3.08 -1.55
N LEU A 686 32.89 -2.26 -1.98
CA LEU A 686 32.92 -1.63 -3.31
C LEU A 686 33.84 -0.42 -3.33
N LEU A 687 33.86 0.35 -2.24
CA LEU A 687 34.46 1.69 -2.19
C LEU A 687 35.97 1.64 -1.90
N LYS A 688 36.39 0.73 -1.02
CA LYS A 688 37.76 0.59 -0.53
C LYS A 688 38.46 -0.56 -1.26
N PRO A 689 39.72 -0.40 -1.71
CA PRO A 689 40.50 -1.53 -2.20
C PRO A 689 40.76 -2.55 -1.08
N GLY A 690 40.96 -3.81 -1.45
CA GLY A 690 41.30 -4.88 -0.51
C GLY A 690 42.69 -4.72 0.12
N PRO A 691 43.07 -5.60 1.06
CA PRO A 691 44.32 -5.50 1.83
C PRO A 691 45.60 -5.47 0.99
N HIS A 692 45.54 -5.91 -0.28
CA HIS A 692 46.67 -5.92 -1.21
C HIS A 692 46.50 -4.92 -2.37
N GLY A 693 45.57 -3.97 -2.25
CA GLY A 693 45.30 -2.93 -3.26
C GLY A 693 44.38 -3.38 -4.40
N GLU A 694 43.81 -4.58 -4.31
CA GLU A 694 42.93 -5.15 -5.32
C GLU A 694 41.52 -4.50 -5.30
N ALA A 695 40.98 -4.22 -6.49
CA ALA A 695 39.57 -3.91 -6.63
C ALA A 695 38.74 -5.19 -6.43
N PHE A 696 37.51 -5.04 -5.93
CA PHE A 696 36.52 -6.12 -5.91
C PHE A 696 36.24 -6.59 -7.34
N ASP A 697 36.80 -7.74 -7.72
CA ASP A 697 36.33 -8.54 -8.84
C ASP A 697 34.92 -9.01 -8.53
N PRO A 698 34.06 -9.21 -9.53
CA PRO A 698 32.90 -10.06 -9.32
C PRO A 698 33.22 -11.57 -9.36
N LYS A 699 34.23 -12.12 -10.04
CA LYS A 699 34.36 -13.58 -10.32
C LYS A 699 34.04 -14.65 -9.23
N ALA A 700 34.44 -14.50 -7.96
CA ALA A 700 34.48 -15.63 -7.01
C ALA A 700 33.30 -15.75 -6.03
N THR A 701 33.26 -16.89 -5.36
CA THR A 701 32.27 -17.29 -4.35
C THR A 701 32.71 -16.86 -2.95
N LEU A 702 31.93 -15.99 -2.31
CA LEU A 702 32.11 -15.61 -0.90
C LEU A 702 31.59 -16.70 0.06
N PRO A 703 32.11 -16.78 1.30
CA PRO A 703 31.49 -17.58 2.37
C PRO A 703 30.09 -17.08 2.69
N ILE A 704 29.26 -17.93 3.31
CA ILE A 704 28.01 -17.48 3.92
C ILE A 704 28.38 -16.55 5.08
N LYS A 705 27.70 -15.41 5.20
CA LYS A 705 27.89 -14.43 6.27
C LYS A 705 26.72 -14.45 7.27
N VAL A 706 25.49 -14.53 6.75
CA VAL A 706 24.25 -14.53 7.52
C VAL A 706 23.25 -15.48 6.88
N THR A 707 22.48 -16.23 7.67
CA THR A 707 21.29 -16.94 7.19
C THR A 707 20.05 -16.13 7.56
N LEU A 708 19.28 -15.69 6.55
CA LEU A 708 17.93 -15.17 6.73
C LEU A 708 16.93 -16.33 6.76
N ARG A 709 16.17 -16.43 7.84
CA ARG A 709 15.01 -17.30 7.95
C ARG A 709 13.74 -16.46 7.91
N VAL A 710 12.78 -16.87 7.10
CA VAL A 710 11.47 -16.23 6.93
C VAL A 710 10.41 -17.28 7.27
N THR A 711 9.70 -17.10 8.37
CA THR A 711 8.50 -17.90 8.69
C THR A 711 7.29 -17.17 8.15
N VAL A 712 6.56 -17.80 7.24
CA VAL A 712 5.31 -17.30 6.68
C VAL A 712 4.16 -17.85 7.52
N TYR A 713 3.48 -17.00 8.30
CA TYR A 713 2.26 -17.41 9.00
C TYR A 713 1.07 -17.33 8.05
N MET A 714 0.70 -16.12 7.64
CA MET A 714 -0.55 -15.88 6.92
C MET A 714 -0.51 -14.63 6.05
N GLY A 715 -1.47 -14.53 5.13
CA GLY A 715 -1.80 -13.28 4.43
C GLY A 715 -3.24 -12.85 4.71
N GLU A 716 -3.46 -11.53 4.72
CA GLU A 716 -4.79 -10.89 4.86
C GLU A 716 -4.94 -9.75 3.85
N GLY A 717 -6.18 -9.32 3.60
CA GLY A 717 -6.47 -8.06 2.90
C GLY A 717 -7.14 -8.19 1.52
N TRP A 718 -6.95 -9.31 0.80
CA TRP A 718 -7.46 -9.47 -0.58
C TRP A 718 -8.96 -9.20 -0.74
N TYR A 719 -9.77 -9.54 0.25
CA TYR A 719 -11.22 -9.37 0.22
C TYR A 719 -11.69 -7.91 0.37
N TYR A 720 -10.79 -6.95 0.66
CA TYR A 720 -11.07 -5.51 0.57
C TYR A 720 -10.81 -4.97 -0.85
N ASP A 721 -9.72 -5.40 -1.47
CA ASP A 721 -9.20 -4.83 -2.73
C ASP A 721 -9.78 -5.47 -3.98
N PHE A 722 -10.18 -6.74 -3.85
CA PHE A 722 -10.67 -7.54 -4.94
C PHE A 722 -12.14 -7.88 -4.73
N LYS A 723 -12.91 -7.78 -5.82
CA LYS A 723 -14.26 -8.34 -5.83
C LYS A 723 -14.16 -9.84 -5.56
N LYS A 724 -15.16 -10.42 -4.89
CA LYS A 724 -15.22 -11.87 -4.64
C LYS A 724 -15.17 -12.73 -5.90
N THR A 725 -15.38 -12.13 -7.07
CA THR A 725 -15.31 -12.77 -8.38
C THR A 725 -14.10 -12.27 -9.22
N HIS A 726 -13.01 -11.86 -8.59
CA HIS A 726 -11.87 -11.25 -9.31
C HIS A 726 -10.93 -12.28 -9.91
N PHE A 727 -10.55 -13.25 -9.09
CA PHE A 727 -9.73 -14.40 -9.49
C PHE A 727 -10.69 -15.41 -10.13
N ASP A 728 -11.42 -16.16 -9.31
CA ASP A 728 -12.46 -17.07 -9.80
C ASP A 728 -13.85 -16.44 -9.89
N ALA A 729 -14.64 -16.87 -10.88
CA ALA A 729 -16.03 -16.44 -11.00
C ALA A 729 -16.99 -17.11 -9.99
N TYR A 730 -16.60 -18.26 -9.41
CA TYR A 730 -17.48 -19.14 -8.63
C TYR A 730 -16.89 -19.64 -7.29
N SER A 731 -15.58 -19.57 -7.12
CA SER A 731 -14.81 -19.97 -5.92
C SER A 731 -14.12 -18.76 -5.26
N PRO A 732 -13.64 -18.89 -4.02
CA PRO A 732 -12.48 -18.12 -3.52
C PRO A 732 -11.16 -18.50 -4.25
N PRO A 733 -10.11 -17.68 -4.12
CA PRO A 733 -8.83 -17.90 -4.82
C PRO A 733 -7.95 -19.02 -4.22
N ASP A 734 -7.15 -19.66 -5.07
CA ASP A 734 -6.18 -20.71 -4.69
C ASP A 734 -4.77 -20.13 -4.46
N PHE A 735 -4.60 -19.36 -3.38
CA PHE A 735 -3.35 -18.60 -3.17
C PHE A 735 -2.12 -19.44 -2.79
N TYR A 736 -0.97 -19.02 -3.32
CA TYR A 736 0.35 -19.44 -2.87
C TYR A 736 1.35 -18.27 -2.84
N ALA A 737 2.34 -18.36 -1.96
CA ALA A 737 3.44 -17.40 -1.89
C ALA A 737 4.70 -17.95 -2.58
N ARG A 738 5.45 -17.06 -3.23
CA ARG A 738 6.85 -17.27 -3.62
C ARG A 738 7.72 -16.39 -2.72
N VAL A 739 8.65 -16.98 -1.99
CA VAL A 739 9.57 -16.27 -1.08
C VAL A 739 10.99 -16.54 -1.54
N GLY A 740 11.78 -15.48 -1.69
CA GLY A 740 13.12 -15.61 -2.22
C GLY A 740 14.00 -14.38 -2.06
N ILE A 741 15.21 -14.51 -2.58
CA ILE A 741 16.24 -13.49 -2.58
C ILE A 741 16.53 -13.10 -4.03
N ALA A 742 16.58 -11.80 -4.29
CA ALA A 742 17.27 -11.23 -5.45
C ALA A 742 18.58 -10.61 -4.94
N GLY A 743 19.67 -10.75 -5.68
CA GLY A 743 20.96 -10.27 -5.15
C GLY A 743 22.17 -10.66 -5.98
N VAL A 744 23.17 -11.22 -5.30
CA VAL A 744 24.30 -11.87 -5.97
C VAL A 744 23.87 -13.26 -6.45
N PRO A 745 24.35 -13.76 -7.61
CA PRO A 745 23.96 -15.06 -8.14
C PRO A 745 24.19 -16.27 -7.21
N GLY A 746 25.05 -16.13 -6.18
CA GLY A 746 25.28 -17.16 -5.16
C GLY A 746 24.27 -17.17 -4.00
N ASP A 747 23.42 -16.15 -3.93
CA ASP A 747 22.36 -15.94 -2.91
C ASP A 747 20.96 -15.98 -3.55
N ALA A 748 20.86 -15.69 -4.85
CA ALA A 748 19.62 -15.62 -5.62
C ALA A 748 18.90 -16.98 -5.69
N VAL A 749 17.74 -17.07 -5.04
CA VAL A 749 16.91 -18.28 -5.01
C VAL A 749 15.45 -17.91 -4.73
N MET A 750 14.52 -18.65 -5.33
CA MET A 750 13.08 -18.47 -5.13
C MET A 750 12.45 -19.81 -4.72
N LYS A 751 11.73 -19.82 -3.60
CA LYS A 751 10.98 -20.96 -3.06
C LYS A 751 9.48 -20.68 -3.13
N LYS A 752 8.65 -21.71 -3.10
CA LYS A 752 7.17 -21.61 -3.16
C LYS A 752 6.58 -22.31 -1.93
N THR A 753 5.53 -21.73 -1.34
CA THR A 753 4.69 -22.42 -0.35
C THR A 753 3.85 -23.52 -1.00
N LYS A 754 3.15 -24.30 -0.20
CA LYS A 754 1.95 -24.99 -0.66
C LYS A 754 0.91 -23.98 -1.16
N MET A 755 0.08 -24.47 -2.06
CA MET A 755 -1.17 -23.82 -2.47
C MET A 755 -2.24 -24.11 -1.42
N LEU A 756 -3.10 -23.14 -1.15
CA LEU A 756 -4.25 -23.29 -0.26
C LEU A 756 -5.52 -23.05 -1.06
N GLU A 757 -6.29 -24.12 -1.26
CA GLU A 757 -7.52 -24.11 -2.06
C GLU A 757 -8.64 -23.30 -1.38
N ASP A 758 -9.44 -22.59 -2.19
CA ASP A 758 -10.66 -21.88 -1.77
C ASP A 758 -10.47 -20.90 -0.58
N ASN A 759 -9.36 -20.15 -0.46
CA ASN A 759 -9.08 -19.33 0.73
C ASN A 759 -8.65 -17.86 0.52
N TRP A 760 -9.49 -16.91 0.95
CA TRP A 760 -9.21 -15.46 0.99
C TRP A 760 -8.25 -15.00 2.11
N ILE A 761 -7.99 -15.84 3.11
CA ILE A 761 -7.11 -15.57 4.27
C ILE A 761 -6.16 -16.78 4.44
N PRO A 762 -5.19 -16.95 3.53
CA PRO A 762 -4.30 -18.11 3.53
C PRO A 762 -3.40 -18.12 4.77
N ASN A 763 -3.37 -19.25 5.48
CA ASN A 763 -2.42 -19.56 6.55
C ASN A 763 -1.49 -20.70 6.10
N TRP A 764 -0.25 -20.35 5.74
CA TRP A 764 0.71 -21.32 5.21
C TRP A 764 1.53 -22.00 6.31
N ASP A 765 1.88 -21.26 7.36
CA ASP A 765 2.72 -21.71 8.49
C ASP A 765 4.01 -22.45 8.00
N GLU A 766 4.71 -21.84 7.03
CA GLU A 766 5.88 -22.41 6.33
C GLU A 766 7.18 -21.61 6.56
N VAL A 767 8.29 -22.32 6.77
CA VAL A 767 9.61 -21.73 7.08
C VAL A 767 10.56 -21.86 5.90
N PHE A 768 11.20 -20.75 5.52
CA PHE A 768 12.21 -20.69 4.46
C PHE A 768 13.53 -20.15 4.98
N GLU A 769 14.63 -20.87 4.74
CA GLU A 769 15.98 -20.41 5.07
C GLU A 769 16.80 -20.06 3.82
N PHE A 770 17.54 -18.95 3.90
CA PHE A 770 18.31 -18.35 2.83
C PHE A 770 19.72 -18.02 3.35
N PRO A 771 20.73 -18.85 3.08
CA PRO A 771 22.12 -18.53 3.41
C PRO A 771 22.64 -17.44 2.46
N LEU A 772 23.00 -16.29 3.01
CA LEU A 772 23.43 -15.09 2.28
C LEU A 772 24.94 -14.87 2.43
N ARG A 773 25.59 -14.60 1.32
CA ARG A 773 27.02 -14.26 1.21
C ARG A 773 27.22 -12.76 1.19
N VAL A 774 26.27 -12.03 0.60
CA VAL A 774 26.30 -10.56 0.50
C VAL A 774 24.96 -9.95 0.94
N PRO A 775 24.61 -10.05 2.24
CA PRO A 775 23.35 -9.52 2.77
C PRO A 775 23.19 -8.01 2.58
N GLU A 776 24.28 -7.24 2.44
CA GLU A 776 24.27 -5.80 2.16
C GLU A 776 23.67 -5.44 0.79
N LEU A 777 23.62 -6.40 -0.12
CA LEU A 777 23.06 -6.26 -1.47
C LEU A 777 21.88 -7.22 -1.73
N ALA A 778 21.48 -8.03 -0.74
CA ALA A 778 20.35 -8.93 -0.88
C ALA A 778 19.02 -8.17 -0.68
N LEU A 779 18.03 -8.48 -1.53
CA LEU A 779 16.65 -8.04 -1.40
C LEU A 779 15.77 -9.27 -1.13
N LEU A 780 15.03 -9.25 -0.02
CA LEU A 780 13.94 -10.19 0.23
C LEU A 780 12.79 -9.84 -0.72
N ARG A 781 12.41 -10.79 -1.57
CA ARG A 781 11.31 -10.67 -2.54
C ARG A 781 10.23 -11.69 -2.19
N ILE A 782 9.01 -11.21 -2.04
CA ILE A 782 7.82 -12.04 -1.83
C ILE A 782 6.81 -11.70 -2.93
N GLU A 783 6.28 -12.71 -3.59
CA GLU A 783 5.19 -12.59 -4.57
C GLU A 783 4.04 -13.51 -4.17
N ILE A 784 2.81 -13.03 -4.24
CA ILE A 784 1.62 -13.86 -4.08
C ILE A 784 0.97 -14.04 -5.44
N HIS A 785 0.67 -15.30 -5.76
CA HIS A 785 0.00 -15.70 -6.97
C HIS A 785 -1.20 -16.57 -6.61
N GLU A 786 -2.17 -16.56 -7.50
CA GLU A 786 -3.37 -17.39 -7.50
C GLU A 786 -3.17 -18.48 -8.58
N TYR A 787 -3.76 -19.66 -8.41
CA TYR A 787 -3.48 -20.82 -9.27
C TYR A 787 -4.66 -21.18 -10.19
N ASP A 788 -4.54 -20.82 -11.47
CA ASP A 788 -5.50 -21.22 -12.50
C ASP A 788 -5.09 -22.56 -13.16
N MET A 789 -5.97 -23.56 -13.13
CA MET A 789 -5.75 -24.87 -13.79
C MET A 789 -5.73 -24.82 -15.33
N SER A 790 -6.17 -23.72 -15.94
CA SER A 790 -6.47 -23.60 -17.37
C SER A 790 -5.74 -22.45 -18.08
N GLU A 791 -5.33 -21.41 -17.36
CA GLU A 791 -4.50 -20.32 -17.90
C GLU A 791 -3.11 -20.27 -17.24
N LYS A 792 -2.63 -19.10 -16.83
CA LYS A 792 -1.36 -18.95 -16.10
C LYS A 792 -1.57 -18.11 -14.86
N ASP A 793 -1.29 -18.72 -13.70
CA ASP A 793 -1.23 -18.18 -12.35
C ASP A 793 -1.34 -16.65 -12.25
N ASP A 794 -2.45 -16.18 -11.68
CA ASP A 794 -2.76 -14.76 -11.66
C ASP A 794 -2.02 -14.02 -10.54
N PHE A 795 -1.59 -12.79 -10.80
CA PHE A 795 -0.72 -12.07 -9.88
C PHE A 795 -1.51 -11.29 -8.83
N ALA A 796 -1.39 -11.70 -7.57
CA ALA A 796 -2.16 -11.15 -6.46
C ALA A 796 -1.41 -10.05 -5.67
N GLY A 797 -0.07 -10.02 -5.69
CA GLY A 797 0.73 -8.95 -5.08
C GLY A 797 2.23 -9.23 -5.02
N GLN A 798 3.06 -8.20 -4.78
CA GLN A 798 4.49 -8.38 -4.48
C GLN A 798 5.00 -7.38 -3.45
N THR A 799 6.11 -7.71 -2.82
CA THR A 799 6.93 -6.75 -2.08
C THR A 799 8.41 -7.11 -2.20
N CYS A 800 9.26 -6.08 -2.22
CA CYS A 800 10.70 -6.20 -2.15
C CYS A 800 11.20 -5.34 -0.99
N LEU A 801 12.11 -5.89 -0.17
CA LEU A 801 12.67 -5.27 1.03
C LEU A 801 14.20 -5.48 1.07
N PRO A 802 15.01 -4.48 1.42
CA PRO A 802 16.45 -4.63 1.55
C PRO A 802 16.80 -5.41 2.83
N VAL A 803 17.54 -6.52 2.70
CA VAL A 803 17.81 -7.44 3.83
C VAL A 803 18.59 -6.76 4.95
N SER A 804 19.51 -5.86 4.60
CA SER A 804 20.29 -5.06 5.55
C SER A 804 19.47 -4.12 6.45
N GLU A 805 18.21 -3.87 6.11
CA GLU A 805 17.30 -2.92 6.78
C GLU A 805 16.14 -3.63 7.50
N LEU A 806 16.09 -4.98 7.42
CA LEU A 806 15.04 -5.78 8.04
C LEU A 806 15.15 -5.76 9.58
N ARG A 807 14.05 -5.44 10.23
CA ARG A 807 13.84 -5.70 11.66
C ARG A 807 13.61 -7.19 11.87
N LYS A 808 14.15 -7.74 12.96
CA LYS A 808 13.96 -9.16 13.33
C LYS A 808 12.63 -9.33 14.09
N GLY A 809 12.12 -10.56 14.13
CA GLY A 809 10.88 -10.91 14.83
C GLY A 809 9.62 -10.85 13.96
N VAL A 810 8.46 -10.82 14.60
CA VAL A 810 7.15 -11.01 13.94
C VAL A 810 6.55 -9.68 13.48
N CYS A 811 6.37 -9.51 12.17
CA CYS A 811 5.93 -8.27 11.54
C CYS A 811 4.99 -8.50 10.35
N SER A 812 4.16 -7.52 10.02
CA SER A 812 3.35 -7.51 8.80
C SER A 812 4.08 -6.83 7.65
N VAL A 813 4.31 -7.54 6.54
CA VAL A 813 4.84 -6.95 5.31
C VAL A 813 3.69 -6.53 4.38
N PRO A 814 3.57 -5.24 4.01
CA PRO A 814 2.56 -4.81 3.04
C PRO A 814 2.95 -5.19 1.61
N PHE A 815 1.96 -5.56 0.80
CA PHE A 815 2.11 -5.82 -0.63
C PHE A 815 1.68 -4.64 -1.51
N ILE A 816 2.23 -4.61 -2.72
CA ILE A 816 1.96 -3.64 -3.77
C ILE A 816 1.41 -4.38 -5.01
N ARG A 817 0.35 -3.85 -5.61
CA ARG A 817 -0.25 -4.38 -6.86
C ARG A 817 0.58 -3.98 -8.10
N LYS A 818 0.34 -4.64 -9.24
CA LYS A 818 0.82 -4.29 -10.60
C LYS A 818 0.64 -2.80 -11.03
N ARG A 819 -0.11 -1.99 -10.28
CA ARG A 819 -0.25 -0.53 -10.47
C ARG A 819 0.01 0.15 -9.13
N GLU A 820 0.89 1.13 -9.10
CA GLU A 820 1.38 1.84 -7.90
C GLU A 820 0.35 2.78 -7.22
N ILE A 821 -0.94 2.55 -7.42
CA ILE A 821 -2.03 3.46 -7.01
C ILE A 821 -3.08 2.68 -6.20
N SER A 822 -2.66 1.61 -5.52
CA SER A 822 -3.49 0.79 -4.65
C SER A 822 -2.60 0.11 -3.59
N ILE A 823 -2.36 0.81 -2.48
CA ILE A 823 -2.00 0.19 -1.19
C ILE A 823 -3.27 0.21 -0.36
N ILE A 824 -3.95 -0.91 -0.22
CA ILE A 824 -5.05 -1.07 0.73
C ILE A 824 -4.93 -2.47 1.34
N LEU A 825 -4.66 -2.51 2.66
CA LEU A 825 -4.87 -3.63 3.60
C LEU A 825 -4.20 -5.00 3.31
N LEU A 826 -3.58 -5.22 2.15
CA LEU A 826 -2.87 -6.45 1.77
C LEU A 826 -1.57 -6.60 2.60
N SER A 827 -1.59 -7.53 3.55
CA SER A 827 -0.53 -7.66 4.57
C SER A 827 -0.18 -9.12 4.82
N PHE A 828 1.10 -9.39 5.05
CA PHE A 828 1.66 -10.72 5.22
C PHE A 828 2.38 -10.83 6.57
N LEU A 829 1.85 -11.66 7.47
CA LEU A 829 2.45 -11.84 8.79
C LEU A 829 3.59 -12.85 8.71
N CYS A 830 4.81 -12.41 9.04
CA CYS A 830 5.99 -13.28 9.04
C CYS A 830 6.95 -13.02 10.20
N ASP A 831 7.70 -14.05 10.62
CA ASP A 831 8.91 -13.89 11.44
C ASP A 831 10.12 -13.72 10.53
N LEU A 832 10.90 -12.68 10.77
CA LEU A 832 12.20 -12.45 10.13
C LEU A 832 13.32 -12.71 11.15
N SER A 833 14.13 -13.73 10.91
CA SER A 833 15.21 -14.14 11.79
C SER A 833 16.54 -14.12 11.03
N LEU A 834 17.56 -13.40 11.53
CA LEU A 834 18.90 -13.33 10.94
C LEU A 834 19.94 -13.92 11.90
N PHE A 835 20.65 -14.96 11.45
CA PHE A 835 21.69 -15.68 12.19
C PHE A 835 23.06 -15.47 11.55
N ASP A 836 24.03 -14.96 12.30
CA ASP A 836 25.43 -14.88 11.85
C ASP A 836 26.05 -16.28 11.80
N SER A 837 26.90 -16.54 10.80
CA SER A 837 27.72 -17.76 10.76
C SER A 837 28.92 -17.65 11.70
N GLU A 838 29.17 -18.66 12.55
CA GLU A 838 30.18 -18.59 13.64
C GLU A 838 31.67 -18.53 13.19
N ASP A 839 31.98 -18.59 11.90
CA ASP A 839 33.35 -18.61 11.39
C ASP A 839 33.79 -17.28 10.73
N PHE A 840 34.81 -16.63 11.31
CA PHE A 840 35.56 -15.55 10.67
C PHE A 840 37.07 -15.80 10.78
N LEU A 841 37.77 -15.85 9.63
CA LEU A 841 39.14 -15.32 9.40
C LEU A 841 39.68 -15.73 8.01
N SER A 842 39.58 -14.85 7.01
CA SER A 842 40.58 -14.64 5.91
C SER A 842 40.04 -13.63 4.88
N PRO A 843 40.82 -12.64 4.40
CA PRO A 843 40.30 -11.60 3.51
C PRO A 843 40.61 -11.88 2.04
N THR A 844 39.64 -12.38 1.25
CA THR A 844 39.62 -12.22 -0.22
C THR A 844 38.27 -12.61 -0.86
N CYS A 845 37.84 -11.85 -1.87
CA CYS A 845 37.07 -12.31 -3.06
C CYS A 845 35.49 -12.42 -3.16
N TYR A 846 34.78 -11.34 -3.57
CA TYR A 846 33.96 -11.25 -4.85
C TYR A 846 32.38 -11.49 -4.98
N ILE A 847 31.84 -11.47 -6.22
CA ILE A 847 30.47 -11.30 -6.86
C ILE A 847 29.55 -10.13 -6.47
N MET A 848 29.20 -9.21 -7.43
CA MET A 848 28.01 -8.31 -7.39
C MET A 848 27.54 -7.74 -8.75
N LEU A 849 26.30 -7.18 -8.77
CA LEU A 849 25.71 -6.23 -9.75
C LEU A 849 25.06 -6.76 -11.05
N PHE A 850 24.45 -7.96 -11.04
CA PHE A 850 23.51 -8.32 -12.11
C PHE A 850 22.04 -8.07 -11.74
N GLU A 851 21.53 -8.62 -10.62
CA GLU A 851 20.08 -8.57 -10.34
C GLU A 851 19.57 -7.32 -9.60
N ILE A 852 20.43 -6.53 -8.95
CA ILE A 852 19.97 -5.46 -8.02
C ILE A 852 19.78 -4.12 -8.74
N THR A 853 20.44 -3.97 -9.89
CA THR A 853 20.16 -2.90 -10.85
C THR A 853 19.19 -3.32 -11.96
N LEU A 854 18.82 -4.61 -12.01
CA LEU A 854 17.66 -5.14 -12.73
C LEU A 854 16.48 -5.13 -11.77
#